data_AF-A0A8T6URL3-F1
#
_entry.id   AF-A0A8T6URL3-F1
#
_cell.length_a   1.000
_cell.length_b   1.000
_cell.length_c   1.000
_cell.angle_alpha   90.00
_cell.angle_beta   90.00
_cell.angle_gamma   90.00
#
_symmetry.space_group_name_H-M   'P 1'
#
loop_
_entity.id
_entity.type
_entity.pdbx_description
1 polymer ?
#
loop_
_entity_poly.entity_id
_entity_poly.type
_entity_poly.pdbx_seq_one_letter_code
_entity_poly.pdbx_strand_id
1 'polypeptide(L)'
;MEAPVVKNASYILIHAPNTLIQHGATQVLERKKNPDSEFLTKLPTHIRTYDDMKGYPPYQVFIGRLEPEQLKEIPKPWYENATSDAERHAQFGEIMPEDELYGLMKVVDVFDLVWLEESFSEKIKDKLNRHPFLKDYLSFDNLEKGKPLEKVKGEVSKGEAPLYLDSELVGCIRSASDDDENLSSHIMLELLATKASGILALAHAFDKSDLSPEDIDFLLECSEEAAGDIYNRGGGGIGKSIGEALGCTNATGLDLKAFCAAPAHAIVQAAALVKSGLYDNVAVVAGGSVAKLGMNAKDHVKKGKPVLEDVLGGIAFIISSNDGKNPIITPVGKQNIGAGSSPKAVLSALVVDPLRENITRIDKYAPELQAPEILGRSIARSNYKMLGALAAIQGEIERNEINDFVEKHGVIGFAPQQGHIPSGVPYIGHARNKILDGEMRKAMIIGKGSLFLGRMTRLFDGVSFLVEKNLGKKTEAEEKEVVPLKKNNIGITLPGSEYGKSEIIKGAELASERNSDVTVTLIGPEVDSKLNVVETPDDEKAAHQKMEQMLKNGIIDASVTLHYNFPIGIATVGRVTTPNGEEMLISTTTGTMSSHKVEALTLNAISGIATAKSIGIENPTVGILNIEGARECKKILEKLDGNGYPIHFAESIRPESGGIMRGNDVLNGVPDVLVCDSLTGNVLIKVLSSFTTSGRKETFGHGYGPGLGEKTNYPVFILSRASGSPVIANAIEYAAQCAKGNVIKKFEGEMNAAKRAGLQTIIEDISETKEKKETNGEEVARPPKKEVTEEIEGIDVLRIEEALQALWSAGIYAESGMGCTGPVVMVAEEDKEATRELLEEKELI
;
A
#
# COMPACT_ATOMS: atom_id res chain seq x y z
N MET A 1 7.24 -3.94 0.19
CA MET A 1 6.40 -5.18 0.18
C MET A 1 6.29 -5.82 -1.21
N GLU A 2 6.30 -7.16 -1.33
CA GLU A 2 6.24 -7.86 -2.65
C GLU A 2 4.85 -7.72 -3.27
N ALA A 3 4.79 -7.64 -4.60
CA ALA A 3 3.52 -7.59 -5.29
C ALA A 3 2.85 -8.97 -5.16
N PRO A 4 1.59 -9.05 -4.68
CA PRO A 4 0.88 -10.30 -4.50
C PRO A 4 0.66 -10.99 -5.85
N VAL A 5 0.46 -12.30 -5.82
CA VAL A 5 0.39 -13.13 -7.04
C VAL A 5 -0.98 -13.77 -7.22
N VAL A 6 -1.37 -14.01 -8.47
CA VAL A 6 -2.48 -14.90 -8.79
C VAL A 6 -1.97 -16.34 -8.71
N LYS A 7 -2.10 -16.98 -7.54
CA LYS A 7 -1.60 -18.32 -7.31
C LYS A 7 -2.43 -19.37 -8.06
N ASN A 8 -3.74 -19.22 -8.05
CA ASN A 8 -4.65 -20.08 -8.83
C ASN A 8 -5.90 -19.34 -9.32
N ALA A 9 -6.54 -19.89 -10.35
CA ALA A 9 -7.82 -19.44 -10.90
C ALA A 9 -8.69 -20.65 -11.27
N SER A 10 -9.96 -20.61 -10.87
CA SER A 10 -10.95 -21.65 -11.11
C SER A 10 -12.22 -21.05 -11.70
N TYR A 11 -12.83 -21.78 -12.63
CA TYR A 11 -14.01 -21.37 -13.36
C TYR A 11 -14.96 -22.55 -13.54
N ILE A 12 -16.19 -22.42 -13.05
CA ILE A 12 -17.22 -23.46 -13.17
C ILE A 12 -18.43 -22.93 -13.92
N LEU A 13 -19.11 -23.84 -14.61
CA LEU A 13 -20.43 -23.64 -15.16
C LEU A 13 -21.34 -24.74 -14.65
N ILE A 14 -22.61 -24.41 -14.46
CA ILE A 14 -23.64 -25.37 -14.08
C ILE A 14 -24.79 -25.20 -15.06
N HIS A 15 -25.11 -26.25 -15.82
CA HIS A 15 -26.30 -26.26 -16.65
C HIS A 15 -27.52 -26.20 -15.74
N ALA A 16 -28.33 -25.14 -15.85
CA ALA A 16 -29.49 -24.94 -14.98
C ALA A 16 -30.77 -24.62 -15.78
N PRO A 17 -31.14 -25.45 -16.78
CA PRO A 17 -32.27 -25.17 -17.67
C PRO A 17 -33.62 -25.14 -16.95
N ASN A 18 -33.87 -26.05 -16.01
CA ASN A 18 -35.14 -26.11 -15.30
C ASN A 18 -35.26 -24.93 -14.33
N THR A 19 -34.18 -24.60 -13.64
CA THR A 19 -34.08 -23.42 -12.76
C THR A 19 -34.26 -22.13 -13.56
N LEU A 20 -33.71 -22.04 -14.78
CA LEU A 20 -33.98 -20.92 -15.69
C LEU A 20 -35.47 -20.80 -15.98
N ILE A 21 -36.11 -21.89 -16.42
CA ILE A 21 -37.52 -21.89 -16.79
C ILE A 21 -38.37 -21.47 -15.59
N GLN A 22 -38.08 -21.99 -14.40
CA GLN A 22 -38.93 -21.83 -13.23
C GLN A 22 -38.66 -20.53 -12.48
N HIS A 23 -37.39 -20.17 -12.31
CA HIS A 23 -36.91 -19.17 -11.34
C HIS A 23 -36.12 -18.02 -11.97
N GLY A 24 -35.74 -18.10 -13.25
CA GLY A 24 -35.09 -16.98 -13.94
C GLY A 24 -35.95 -15.71 -13.88
N ALA A 25 -35.35 -14.57 -13.55
CA ALA A 25 -36.10 -13.34 -13.25
C ALA A 25 -36.99 -12.90 -14.43
N THR A 26 -36.53 -13.07 -15.67
CA THR A 26 -37.32 -12.76 -16.88
C THR A 26 -38.56 -13.65 -16.98
N GLN A 27 -38.42 -14.93 -16.68
CA GLN A 27 -39.45 -15.96 -16.76
C GLN A 27 -40.47 -15.77 -15.65
N VAL A 28 -40.01 -15.55 -14.41
CA VAL A 28 -40.87 -15.26 -13.25
C VAL A 28 -41.70 -13.99 -13.49
N LEU A 29 -41.06 -12.90 -13.93
CA LEU A 29 -41.75 -11.64 -14.21
C LEU A 29 -42.73 -11.75 -15.38
N GLU A 30 -42.40 -12.52 -16.42
CA GLU A 30 -43.33 -12.77 -17.51
C GLU A 30 -44.50 -13.61 -17.05
N ARG A 31 -44.27 -14.69 -16.29
CA ARG A 31 -45.34 -15.57 -15.78
C ARG A 31 -46.33 -14.80 -14.92
N LYS A 32 -45.84 -13.85 -14.12
CA LYS A 32 -46.69 -12.96 -13.30
C LYS A 32 -47.53 -11.98 -14.13
N LYS A 33 -47.02 -11.52 -15.28
CA LYS A 33 -47.69 -10.51 -16.13
C LYS A 33 -48.56 -11.13 -17.22
N ASN A 34 -48.12 -12.23 -17.82
CA ASN A 34 -48.71 -12.90 -18.96
C ASN A 34 -48.36 -14.41 -18.93
N PRO A 35 -49.06 -15.22 -18.12
CA PRO A 35 -48.74 -16.63 -17.92
C PRO A 35 -48.81 -17.45 -19.21
N ASP A 36 -49.69 -17.09 -20.14
CA ASP A 36 -49.89 -17.78 -21.42
C ASP A 36 -49.10 -17.11 -22.57
N SER A 37 -48.06 -16.32 -22.25
CA SER A 37 -47.28 -15.64 -23.28
C SER A 37 -46.69 -16.63 -24.28
N GLU A 38 -46.66 -16.22 -25.56
CA GLU A 38 -46.03 -17.00 -26.63
C GLU A 38 -44.56 -17.33 -26.31
N PHE A 39 -43.87 -16.41 -25.61
CA PHE A 39 -42.51 -16.61 -25.14
C PHE A 39 -42.40 -17.80 -24.17
N LEU A 40 -43.21 -17.85 -23.12
CA LEU A 40 -43.14 -18.93 -22.12
C LEU A 40 -43.49 -20.29 -22.75
N THR A 41 -44.47 -20.32 -23.65
CA THR A 41 -44.86 -21.55 -24.37
C THR A 41 -43.74 -22.07 -25.28
N LYS A 42 -43.00 -21.18 -25.94
CA LYS A 42 -41.89 -21.55 -26.84
C LYS A 42 -40.57 -21.77 -26.14
N LEU A 43 -40.36 -21.22 -24.95
CA LEU A 43 -39.08 -21.27 -24.24
C LEU A 43 -38.51 -22.70 -24.10
N PRO A 44 -39.28 -23.73 -23.69
CA PRO A 44 -38.75 -25.09 -23.54
C PRO A 44 -38.12 -25.66 -24.81
N THR A 45 -38.61 -25.28 -25.99
CA THR A 45 -38.07 -25.78 -27.28
C THR A 45 -36.79 -25.07 -27.72
N HIS A 46 -36.32 -24.08 -26.97
CA HIS A 46 -35.10 -23.32 -27.24
C HIS A 46 -34.02 -23.57 -26.18
N ILE A 47 -34.30 -24.41 -25.19
CA ILE A 47 -33.32 -24.82 -24.19
C ILE A 47 -32.38 -25.87 -24.79
N ARG A 48 -31.09 -25.74 -24.49
CA ARG A 48 -30.07 -26.68 -24.96
C ARG A 48 -30.11 -27.96 -24.14
N THR A 49 -29.71 -29.07 -24.75
CA THR A 49 -29.36 -30.26 -23.98
C THR A 49 -28.06 -30.03 -23.21
N TYR A 50 -27.78 -30.86 -22.20
CA TYR A 50 -26.49 -30.80 -21.50
C TYR A 50 -25.30 -30.96 -22.46
N ASP A 51 -25.40 -31.85 -23.45
CA ASP A 51 -24.33 -32.07 -24.43
C ASP A 51 -24.16 -30.90 -25.40
N ASP A 52 -25.25 -30.28 -25.87
CA ASP A 52 -25.16 -29.07 -26.72
C ASP A 52 -24.57 -27.88 -25.95
N MET A 53 -24.92 -27.73 -24.67
CA MET A 53 -24.37 -26.69 -23.82
C MET A 53 -22.89 -26.94 -23.54
N LYS A 54 -22.53 -28.15 -23.12
CA LYS A 54 -21.14 -28.57 -22.89
C LYS A 54 -20.29 -28.40 -24.15
N GLY A 55 -20.85 -28.73 -25.31
CA GLY A 55 -20.20 -28.60 -26.62
C GLY A 55 -19.95 -27.16 -27.07
N TYR A 56 -20.60 -26.18 -26.44
CA TYR A 56 -20.52 -24.78 -26.85
C TYR A 56 -19.08 -24.24 -26.71
N PRO A 57 -18.38 -23.90 -27.81
CA PRO A 57 -16.96 -23.58 -27.77
C PRO A 57 -16.55 -22.47 -26.78
N PRO A 58 -17.30 -21.36 -26.63
CA PRO A 58 -16.99 -20.35 -25.60
C PRO A 58 -16.92 -20.89 -24.17
N TYR A 59 -17.72 -21.91 -23.85
CA TYR A 59 -17.74 -22.50 -22.52
C TYR A 59 -16.60 -23.49 -22.31
N GLN A 60 -16.19 -24.18 -23.37
CA GLN A 60 -14.95 -24.96 -23.36
C GLN A 60 -13.73 -24.05 -23.21
N VAL A 61 -13.74 -22.82 -23.75
CA VAL A 61 -12.73 -21.80 -23.41
C VAL A 61 -12.83 -21.43 -21.93
N PHE A 62 -14.03 -21.12 -21.44
CA PHE A 62 -14.24 -20.66 -20.06
C PHE A 62 -13.67 -21.62 -19.00
N ILE A 63 -13.84 -22.93 -19.17
CA ILE A 63 -13.28 -23.93 -18.24
C ILE A 63 -11.82 -24.31 -18.53
N GLY A 64 -11.18 -23.71 -19.55
CA GLY A 64 -9.78 -23.93 -19.88
C GLY A 64 -9.50 -25.17 -20.73
N ARG A 65 -10.47 -25.63 -21.54
CA ARG A 65 -10.28 -26.72 -22.51
C ARG A 65 -9.79 -26.23 -23.87
N LEU A 66 -10.17 -25.00 -24.23
CA LEU A 66 -9.74 -24.31 -25.46
C LEU A 66 -9.12 -22.96 -25.08
N GLU A 67 -8.21 -22.47 -25.91
CA GLU A 67 -7.70 -21.10 -25.82
C GLU A 67 -8.64 -20.11 -26.53
N PRO A 68 -8.76 -18.85 -26.07
CA PRO A 68 -9.63 -17.87 -26.69
C PRO A 68 -9.35 -17.66 -28.19
N GLU A 69 -8.08 -17.71 -28.61
CA GLU A 69 -7.69 -17.57 -30.02
C GLU A 69 -8.30 -18.63 -30.94
N GLN A 70 -8.51 -19.86 -30.45
CA GLN A 70 -9.07 -20.96 -31.23
C GLN A 70 -10.52 -20.70 -31.65
N LEU A 71 -11.26 -19.84 -30.94
CA LEU A 71 -12.62 -19.44 -31.33
C LEU A 71 -12.68 -18.72 -32.69
N LYS A 72 -11.55 -18.17 -33.17
CA LYS A 72 -11.46 -17.55 -34.50
C LYS A 72 -11.48 -18.58 -35.63
N GLU A 73 -11.09 -19.82 -35.33
CA GLU A 73 -10.98 -20.92 -36.29
C GLU A 73 -12.30 -21.69 -36.41
N ILE A 74 -13.18 -21.58 -35.41
CA ILE A 74 -14.49 -22.23 -35.38
C ILE A 74 -15.53 -21.35 -36.09
N PRO A 75 -16.25 -21.88 -37.10
CA PRO A 75 -17.31 -21.15 -37.78
C PRO A 75 -18.41 -20.68 -36.82
N LYS A 76 -18.96 -19.50 -37.11
CA LYS A 76 -20.15 -18.98 -36.42
C LYS A 76 -21.42 -19.37 -37.19
N PRO A 77 -22.54 -19.62 -36.50
CA PRO A 77 -22.68 -19.51 -35.06
C PRO A 77 -22.08 -20.69 -34.29
N TRP A 78 -21.44 -20.43 -33.14
CA TRP A 78 -20.75 -21.45 -32.35
C TRP A 78 -21.71 -22.47 -31.73
N TYR A 79 -22.97 -22.09 -31.48
CA TYR A 79 -23.99 -23.03 -30.99
C TYR A 79 -24.45 -24.05 -32.05
N GLU A 80 -24.11 -23.85 -33.33
CA GLU A 80 -24.30 -24.86 -34.40
C GLU A 80 -23.00 -25.61 -34.72
N ASN A 81 -21.86 -25.15 -34.18
CA ASN A 81 -20.52 -25.68 -34.45
C ASN A 81 -19.87 -26.11 -33.14
N ALA A 82 -20.55 -27.04 -32.45
CA ALA A 82 -20.08 -27.60 -31.19
C ALA A 82 -18.73 -28.30 -31.34
N THR A 83 -17.94 -28.25 -30.27
CA THR A 83 -16.61 -28.87 -30.23
C THR A 83 -16.77 -30.38 -30.08
N SER A 84 -16.20 -31.18 -30.99
CA SER A 84 -16.36 -32.64 -31.01
C SER A 84 -15.68 -33.37 -29.84
N ASP A 85 -14.73 -32.73 -29.19
CA ASP A 85 -13.94 -33.22 -28.06
C ASP A 85 -14.25 -32.45 -26.76
N ALA A 86 -15.48 -31.97 -26.62
CA ALA A 86 -15.93 -31.21 -25.45
C ALA A 86 -15.89 -32.06 -24.16
N GLU A 87 -15.32 -31.49 -23.10
CA GLU A 87 -15.14 -32.17 -21.82
C GLU A 87 -16.00 -31.54 -20.71
N ARG A 88 -16.34 -32.38 -19.73
CA ARG A 88 -16.99 -31.91 -18.49
C ARG A 88 -15.98 -31.21 -17.59
N HIS A 89 -14.80 -31.77 -17.42
CA HIS A 89 -13.73 -31.23 -16.57
C HIS A 89 -12.58 -30.77 -17.46
N ALA A 90 -11.96 -29.65 -17.12
CA ALA A 90 -10.82 -29.11 -17.86
C ALA A 90 -9.88 -28.36 -16.92
N GLN A 91 -8.94 -27.59 -17.46
CA GLN A 91 -7.86 -26.99 -16.69
C GLN A 91 -8.36 -26.07 -15.56
N PHE A 92 -9.37 -25.23 -15.77
CA PHE A 92 -9.82 -24.27 -14.76
C PHE A 92 -11.00 -24.76 -13.92
N GLY A 93 -11.86 -25.64 -14.44
CA GLY A 93 -12.93 -26.21 -13.61
C GLY A 93 -13.78 -27.22 -14.36
N GLU A 94 -15.10 -27.10 -14.24
CA GLU A 94 -16.04 -28.06 -14.82
C GLU A 94 -17.35 -27.44 -15.33
N ILE A 95 -18.11 -28.25 -16.06
CA ILE A 95 -19.50 -28.02 -16.46
C ILE A 95 -20.40 -29.05 -15.75
N MET A 96 -20.99 -28.68 -14.61
CA MET A 96 -21.84 -29.56 -13.80
C MET A 96 -23.28 -29.61 -14.34
N PRO A 97 -23.98 -30.76 -14.31
CA PRO A 97 -25.40 -30.86 -14.63
C PRO A 97 -26.31 -30.38 -13.48
N GLU A 98 -27.56 -30.05 -13.81
CA GLU A 98 -28.51 -29.42 -12.86
C GLU A 98 -28.91 -30.31 -11.68
N ASP A 99 -29.01 -31.61 -11.90
CA ASP A 99 -29.36 -32.54 -10.84
C ASP A 99 -28.29 -32.53 -9.73
N GLU A 100 -27.01 -32.47 -10.11
CA GLU A 100 -25.89 -32.38 -9.17
C GLU A 100 -25.89 -31.05 -8.42
N LEU A 101 -26.34 -29.95 -9.04
CA LEU A 101 -26.57 -28.68 -8.34
C LEU A 101 -27.60 -28.83 -7.22
N TYR A 102 -28.75 -29.49 -7.47
CA TYR A 102 -29.76 -29.68 -6.43
C TYR A 102 -29.24 -30.54 -5.28
N GLY A 103 -28.45 -31.58 -5.60
CA GLY A 103 -27.73 -32.35 -4.60
C GLY A 103 -26.77 -31.48 -3.78
N LEU A 104 -25.98 -30.63 -4.43
CA LEU A 104 -25.01 -29.75 -3.77
C LEU A 104 -25.71 -28.69 -2.90
N MET A 105 -26.80 -28.09 -3.38
CA MET A 105 -27.64 -27.18 -2.59
C MET A 105 -28.15 -27.85 -1.32
N LYS A 106 -28.58 -29.13 -1.40
CA LYS A 106 -28.99 -29.91 -0.22
C LYS A 106 -27.83 -30.16 0.73
N VAL A 107 -26.66 -30.51 0.21
CA VAL A 107 -25.45 -30.76 1.00
C VAL A 107 -25.02 -29.53 1.81
N VAL A 108 -25.08 -28.35 1.19
CA VAL A 108 -24.57 -27.11 1.81
C VAL A 108 -25.62 -26.36 2.65
N ASP A 109 -26.85 -26.89 2.71
CA ASP A 109 -27.95 -26.37 3.50
C ASP A 109 -27.89 -26.84 4.95
N VAL A 110 -27.56 -25.90 5.84
CA VAL A 110 -27.44 -26.14 7.29
C VAL A 110 -28.77 -25.97 8.05
N PHE A 111 -29.85 -25.56 7.37
CA PHE A 111 -31.14 -25.22 7.98
C PHE A 111 -32.31 -26.15 7.56
N ASP A 112 -32.04 -27.20 6.77
CA ASP A 112 -33.05 -28.13 6.21
C ASP A 112 -34.16 -27.43 5.40
N LEU A 113 -33.77 -26.40 4.64
CA LEU A 113 -34.63 -25.67 3.70
C LEU A 113 -34.78 -26.39 2.36
N VAL A 114 -33.78 -27.15 1.94
CA VAL A 114 -33.83 -27.94 0.69
C VAL A 114 -34.45 -29.29 0.98
N TRP A 115 -35.61 -29.56 0.40
CA TRP A 115 -36.26 -30.87 0.49
C TRP A 115 -36.20 -31.56 -0.87
N LEU A 116 -35.44 -32.65 -0.95
CA LEU A 116 -35.37 -33.50 -2.14
C LEU A 116 -36.28 -34.72 -1.95
N GLU A 117 -36.89 -35.19 -3.03
CA GLU A 117 -37.63 -36.45 -3.07
C GLU A 117 -36.70 -37.63 -2.76
N GLU A 118 -37.18 -38.63 -2.01
CA GLU A 118 -36.40 -39.80 -1.55
C GLU A 118 -35.59 -40.47 -2.67
N SER A 119 -36.24 -40.90 -3.74
CA SER A 119 -35.57 -41.61 -4.83
C SER A 119 -34.59 -40.73 -5.60
N PHE A 120 -34.89 -39.43 -5.74
CA PHE A 120 -33.97 -38.46 -6.34
C PHE A 120 -32.74 -38.23 -5.46
N SER A 121 -32.94 -38.09 -4.15
CA SER A 121 -31.88 -37.85 -3.16
C SER A 121 -30.88 -39.01 -3.09
N GLU A 122 -31.36 -40.26 -3.16
CA GLU A 122 -30.49 -41.44 -3.22
C GLU A 122 -29.65 -41.46 -4.51
N LYS A 123 -30.29 -41.25 -5.66
CA LYS A 123 -29.60 -41.22 -6.97
C LYS A 123 -28.54 -40.13 -7.03
N ILE A 124 -28.81 -38.95 -6.45
CA ILE A 124 -27.86 -37.85 -6.50
C ILE A 124 -26.70 -38.05 -5.53
N LYS A 125 -26.93 -38.69 -4.38
CA LYS A 125 -25.84 -39.13 -3.49
C LYS A 125 -24.85 -40.03 -4.23
N ASP A 126 -25.34 -41.00 -4.99
CA ASP A 126 -24.48 -41.90 -5.78
C ASP A 126 -23.71 -41.18 -6.90
N LYS A 127 -24.28 -40.13 -7.49
CA LYS A 127 -23.59 -39.30 -8.49
C LYS A 127 -22.51 -38.44 -7.84
N LEU A 128 -22.82 -37.73 -6.75
CA LEU A 128 -21.87 -36.88 -6.05
C LEU A 128 -20.71 -37.67 -5.43
N ASN A 129 -20.95 -38.89 -4.93
CA ASN A 129 -19.90 -39.81 -4.48
C ASN A 129 -18.90 -40.21 -5.58
N ARG A 130 -19.31 -40.13 -6.86
CA ARG A 130 -18.46 -40.37 -8.03
C ARG A 130 -17.76 -39.12 -8.53
N HIS A 131 -18.07 -37.94 -7.99
CA HIS A 131 -17.33 -36.73 -8.30
C HIS A 131 -15.86 -36.90 -7.87
N PRO A 132 -14.87 -36.48 -8.69
CA PRO A 132 -13.46 -36.81 -8.47
C PRO A 132 -12.92 -36.49 -7.06
N PHE A 133 -13.23 -35.30 -6.53
CA PHE A 133 -12.64 -34.80 -5.29
C PHE A 133 -13.64 -34.18 -4.28
N LEU A 134 -14.92 -33.99 -4.62
CA LEU A 134 -15.82 -33.18 -3.77
C LEU A 134 -16.09 -33.82 -2.40
N LYS A 135 -16.05 -35.16 -2.33
CA LYS A 135 -16.18 -35.92 -1.08
C LYS A 135 -15.02 -35.69 -0.10
N ASP A 136 -13.90 -35.15 -0.58
CA ASP A 136 -12.74 -34.84 0.25
C ASP A 136 -12.96 -33.54 1.03
N TYR A 137 -13.93 -32.71 0.61
CA TYR A 137 -14.30 -31.44 1.25
C TYR A 137 -15.69 -31.45 1.90
N LEU A 138 -16.63 -32.26 1.39
CA LEU A 138 -18.03 -32.23 1.79
C LEU A 138 -18.54 -33.62 2.21
N SER A 139 -19.38 -33.66 3.27
CA SER A 139 -20.16 -34.84 3.61
C SER A 139 -21.48 -34.87 2.85
N PHE A 140 -21.82 -36.02 2.29
CA PHE A 140 -23.06 -36.27 1.55
C PHE A 140 -24.10 -37.04 2.36
N ASP A 141 -23.93 -37.14 3.68
CA ASP A 141 -24.79 -37.98 4.53
C ASP A 141 -26.21 -37.43 4.68
N ASN A 142 -26.38 -36.11 4.57
CA ASN A 142 -27.71 -35.50 4.65
C ASN A 142 -28.60 -35.82 3.42
N LEU A 143 -28.04 -36.36 2.34
CA LEU A 143 -28.79 -36.86 1.18
C LEU A 143 -29.49 -38.22 1.44
N GLU A 144 -29.18 -38.92 2.53
CA GLU A 144 -29.95 -40.11 2.95
C GLU A 144 -31.33 -39.75 3.52
N LYS A 145 -31.57 -38.46 3.79
CA LYS A 145 -32.76 -37.95 4.47
C LYS A 145 -33.75 -37.28 3.50
N GLY A 146 -33.93 -37.88 2.33
CA GLY A 146 -34.96 -37.44 1.39
C GLY A 146 -36.36 -37.41 2.03
N LYS A 147 -37.31 -36.74 1.37
CA LYS A 147 -38.70 -36.61 1.85
C LYS A 147 -39.64 -37.35 0.88
N PRO A 148 -40.73 -37.95 1.39
CA PRO A 148 -41.76 -38.52 0.53
C PRO A 148 -42.29 -37.46 -0.45
N LEU A 149 -42.50 -37.84 -1.72
CA LEU A 149 -42.97 -36.93 -2.77
C LEU A 149 -44.23 -36.14 -2.37
N GLU A 150 -45.16 -36.76 -1.63
CA GLU A 150 -46.39 -36.11 -1.16
C GLU A 150 -46.11 -34.95 -0.18
N LYS A 151 -45.04 -35.04 0.63
CA LYS A 151 -44.63 -33.91 1.49
C LYS A 151 -44.05 -32.77 0.66
N VAL A 152 -43.23 -33.08 -0.34
CA VAL A 152 -42.67 -32.09 -1.27
C VAL A 152 -43.79 -31.36 -2.02
N LYS A 153 -44.75 -32.09 -2.60
CA LYS A 153 -45.96 -31.51 -3.22
C LYS A 153 -46.74 -30.64 -2.24
N GLY A 154 -46.84 -31.07 -0.99
CA GLY A 154 -47.47 -30.31 0.09
C GLY A 154 -46.83 -28.94 0.29
N GLU A 155 -45.50 -28.85 0.37
CA GLU A 155 -44.79 -27.56 0.51
C GLU A 155 -44.94 -26.70 -0.74
N VAL A 156 -44.80 -27.27 -1.94
CA VAL A 156 -45.01 -26.53 -3.20
C VAL A 156 -46.42 -25.95 -3.30
N SER A 157 -47.44 -26.68 -2.82
CA SER A 157 -48.83 -26.19 -2.79
C SER A 157 -49.04 -25.00 -1.87
N LYS A 158 -48.15 -24.78 -0.90
CA LYS A 158 -48.13 -23.60 -0.02
C LYS A 158 -47.44 -22.39 -0.65
N GLY A 159 -46.90 -22.53 -1.86
CA GLY A 159 -46.18 -21.47 -2.57
C GLY A 159 -44.66 -21.56 -2.45
N GLU A 160 -44.13 -22.65 -1.88
CA GLU A 160 -42.68 -22.85 -1.79
C GLU A 160 -42.05 -23.16 -3.15
N ALA A 161 -40.81 -22.69 -3.36
CA ALA A 161 -40.15 -22.73 -4.67
C ALA A 161 -39.90 -24.19 -5.12
N PRO A 162 -40.53 -24.65 -6.22
CA PRO A 162 -40.37 -26.03 -6.68
C PRO A 162 -39.05 -26.25 -7.42
N LEU A 163 -38.49 -27.46 -7.30
CA LEU A 163 -37.34 -27.92 -8.09
C LEU A 163 -37.81 -29.00 -9.07
N TYR A 164 -37.58 -28.76 -10.35
CA TYR A 164 -37.97 -29.67 -11.43
C TYR A 164 -36.75 -30.20 -12.16
N LEU A 165 -36.83 -31.44 -12.62
CA LEU A 165 -35.89 -32.02 -13.57
C LEU A 165 -36.71 -32.74 -14.65
N ASP A 166 -36.52 -32.38 -15.91
CA ASP A 166 -37.25 -32.96 -17.05
C ASP A 166 -38.78 -32.97 -16.87
N SER A 167 -39.33 -31.90 -16.29
CA SER A 167 -40.75 -31.73 -15.91
C SER A 167 -41.24 -32.56 -14.73
N GLU A 168 -40.38 -33.36 -14.09
CA GLU A 168 -40.71 -34.09 -12.85
C GLU A 168 -40.35 -33.25 -11.62
N LEU A 169 -41.25 -33.21 -10.62
CA LEU A 169 -40.99 -32.54 -9.35
C LEU A 169 -40.04 -33.40 -8.51
N VAL A 170 -38.81 -32.91 -8.34
CA VAL A 170 -37.74 -33.65 -7.62
C VAL A 170 -37.41 -33.05 -6.26
N GLY A 171 -37.95 -31.87 -5.94
CA GLY A 171 -37.75 -31.23 -4.65
C GLY A 171 -38.43 -29.88 -4.52
N CYS A 172 -38.15 -29.19 -3.43
CA CYS A 172 -38.52 -27.79 -3.21
C CYS A 172 -37.53 -27.09 -2.27
N ILE A 173 -37.49 -25.77 -2.34
CA ILE A 173 -36.83 -24.89 -1.37
C ILE A 173 -37.91 -24.26 -0.51
N ARG A 174 -37.71 -24.29 0.80
CA ARG A 174 -38.62 -23.71 1.79
C ARG A 174 -38.17 -22.32 2.21
N SER A 175 -39.12 -21.51 2.65
CA SER A 175 -38.84 -20.19 3.21
C SER A 175 -38.13 -20.34 4.56
N ALA A 176 -37.15 -19.49 4.84
CA ALA A 176 -36.50 -19.42 6.14
C ALA A 176 -37.33 -18.64 7.17
N SER A 177 -38.30 -17.84 6.70
CA SER A 177 -39.32 -17.17 7.52
C SER A 177 -40.60 -17.02 6.73
N ASP A 178 -41.75 -17.22 7.38
CA ASP A 178 -43.08 -17.00 6.78
C ASP A 178 -43.42 -15.49 6.68
N ASP A 179 -42.77 -14.65 7.49
CA ASP A 179 -43.11 -13.23 7.66
C ASP A 179 -42.12 -12.25 6.97
N ASP A 180 -40.97 -12.74 6.49
CA ASP A 180 -39.94 -11.91 5.86
C ASP A 180 -39.74 -12.28 4.39
N GLU A 181 -40.09 -11.35 3.49
CA GLU A 181 -39.93 -11.51 2.04
C GLU A 181 -38.47 -11.77 1.61
N ASN A 182 -37.49 -11.26 2.35
CA ASN A 182 -36.06 -11.47 2.06
C ASN A 182 -35.59 -12.88 2.47
N LEU A 183 -36.43 -13.62 3.19
CA LEU A 183 -36.21 -15.00 3.62
C LEU A 183 -37.21 -15.96 2.96
N SER A 184 -37.90 -15.51 1.91
CA SER A 184 -38.79 -16.36 1.11
C SER A 184 -38.02 -17.47 0.40
N SER A 185 -38.72 -18.56 0.05
CA SER A 185 -38.12 -19.69 -0.66
C SER A 185 -37.46 -19.33 -1.99
N HIS A 186 -37.99 -18.32 -2.70
CA HIS A 186 -37.35 -17.83 -3.92
C HIS A 186 -35.98 -17.21 -3.63
N ILE A 187 -35.88 -16.33 -2.62
CA ILE A 187 -34.59 -15.75 -2.22
C ILE A 187 -33.66 -16.83 -1.67
N MET A 188 -34.18 -17.77 -0.87
CA MET A 188 -33.37 -18.87 -0.37
C MET A 188 -32.83 -19.76 -1.48
N LEU A 189 -33.60 -19.97 -2.56
CA LEU A 189 -33.13 -20.68 -3.74
C LEU A 189 -31.95 -19.95 -4.40
N GLU A 190 -32.04 -18.63 -4.58
CA GLU A 190 -30.95 -17.83 -5.15
C GLU A 190 -29.69 -17.91 -4.28
N LEU A 191 -29.84 -17.73 -2.96
CA LEU A 191 -28.74 -17.79 -2.01
C LEU A 191 -28.07 -19.16 -1.94
N LEU A 192 -28.85 -20.25 -1.93
CA LEU A 192 -28.32 -21.61 -1.89
C LEU A 192 -27.65 -22.00 -3.21
N ALA A 193 -28.19 -21.58 -4.35
CA ALA A 193 -27.55 -21.77 -5.65
C ALA A 193 -26.22 -21.01 -5.75
N THR A 194 -26.18 -19.77 -5.25
CA THR A 194 -24.96 -18.95 -5.17
C THR A 194 -23.92 -19.61 -4.26
N LYS A 195 -24.33 -20.03 -3.06
CA LYS A 195 -23.46 -20.72 -2.10
C LYS A 195 -22.90 -22.02 -2.70
N ALA A 196 -23.76 -22.88 -3.24
CA ALA A 196 -23.37 -24.17 -3.80
C ALA A 196 -22.38 -24.02 -4.97
N SER A 197 -22.67 -23.11 -5.90
CA SER A 197 -21.79 -22.85 -7.05
C SER A 197 -20.47 -22.16 -6.66
N GLY A 198 -20.48 -21.27 -5.65
CA GLY A 198 -19.27 -20.69 -5.09
C GLY A 198 -18.39 -21.70 -4.37
N ILE A 199 -18.99 -22.64 -3.61
CA ILE A 199 -18.31 -23.78 -3.00
C ILE A 199 -17.66 -24.65 -4.07
N LEU A 200 -18.38 -24.95 -5.17
CA LEU A 200 -17.82 -25.72 -6.27
C LEU A 200 -16.61 -25.02 -6.90
N ALA A 201 -16.70 -23.71 -7.15
CA ALA A 201 -15.62 -22.93 -7.72
C ALA A 201 -14.38 -22.92 -6.80
N LEU A 202 -14.56 -22.71 -5.49
CA LEU A 202 -13.45 -22.68 -4.54
C LEU A 202 -12.85 -24.09 -4.32
N ALA A 203 -13.66 -25.14 -4.31
CA ALA A 203 -13.18 -26.52 -4.22
C ALA A 203 -12.29 -26.89 -5.41
N HIS A 204 -12.67 -26.50 -6.64
CA HIS A 204 -11.79 -26.62 -7.82
C HIS A 204 -10.50 -25.82 -7.69
N ALA A 205 -10.53 -24.65 -7.03
CA ALA A 205 -9.32 -23.87 -6.80
C ALA A 205 -8.36 -24.57 -5.82
N PHE A 206 -8.88 -25.31 -4.83
CA PHE A 206 -8.06 -26.12 -3.93
C PHE A 206 -7.51 -27.37 -4.60
N ASP A 207 -8.36 -28.17 -5.25
CA ASP A 207 -7.99 -29.41 -5.95
C ASP A 207 -6.85 -29.19 -6.98
N LYS A 208 -6.81 -28.00 -7.58
CA LYS A 208 -5.83 -27.61 -8.59
C LYS A 208 -4.67 -26.77 -8.06
N SER A 209 -4.49 -26.75 -6.74
CA SER A 209 -3.42 -26.03 -6.08
C SER A 209 -2.70 -26.90 -5.04
N ASP A 210 -1.58 -26.40 -4.57
CA ASP A 210 -0.83 -26.93 -3.43
C ASP A 210 -1.40 -26.46 -2.07
N LEU A 211 -2.55 -25.78 -2.05
CA LEU A 211 -3.16 -25.22 -0.85
C LEU A 211 -4.32 -26.06 -0.34
N SER A 212 -4.39 -26.18 0.97
CA SER A 212 -5.52 -26.73 1.72
C SER A 212 -6.52 -25.62 2.13
N PRO A 213 -7.78 -25.95 2.44
CA PRO A 213 -8.75 -24.97 2.94
C PRO A 213 -8.25 -24.18 4.17
N GLU A 214 -7.49 -24.82 5.05
CA GLU A 214 -6.93 -24.23 6.26
C GLU A 214 -5.84 -23.19 5.99
N ASP A 215 -5.23 -23.19 4.78
CA ASP A 215 -4.22 -22.21 4.40
C ASP A 215 -4.82 -20.84 4.02
N ILE A 216 -6.16 -20.75 3.91
CA ILE A 216 -6.84 -19.50 3.60
C ILE A 216 -7.07 -18.68 4.87
N ASP A 217 -6.62 -17.43 4.86
CA ASP A 217 -6.76 -16.49 5.98
C ASP A 217 -8.01 -15.60 5.83
N PHE A 218 -8.44 -15.36 4.60
CA PHE A 218 -9.54 -14.43 4.32
C PHE A 218 -10.32 -14.79 3.05
N LEU A 219 -11.65 -14.72 3.12
CA LEU A 219 -12.55 -14.89 1.97
C LEU A 219 -13.22 -13.56 1.60
N LEU A 220 -13.02 -13.14 0.36
CA LEU A 220 -13.75 -12.05 -0.29
C LEU A 220 -14.76 -12.64 -1.26
N GLU A 221 -16.01 -12.66 -0.84
CA GLU A 221 -17.12 -13.09 -1.69
C GLU A 221 -17.61 -11.91 -2.54
N CYS A 222 -17.94 -12.14 -3.81
CA CYS A 222 -18.27 -11.05 -4.73
C CYS A 222 -19.35 -11.38 -5.77
N SER A 223 -20.25 -12.33 -5.47
CA SER A 223 -21.44 -12.61 -6.28
C SER A 223 -22.46 -11.47 -6.17
N GLU A 224 -23.53 -11.54 -6.95
CA GLU A 224 -24.57 -10.51 -7.05
C GLU A 224 -25.55 -10.55 -5.89
N GLU A 225 -25.79 -11.74 -5.35
CA GLU A 225 -26.77 -12.00 -4.32
C GLU A 225 -26.35 -11.38 -2.99
N ALA A 226 -27.33 -10.84 -2.27
CA ALA A 226 -27.14 -10.21 -0.97
C ALA A 226 -27.96 -10.98 0.06
N ALA A 227 -27.31 -11.73 0.94
CA ALA A 227 -27.99 -12.43 2.03
C ALA A 227 -28.34 -11.46 3.17
N GLY A 228 -29.46 -11.69 3.84
CA GLY A 228 -29.89 -10.88 4.98
C GLY A 228 -31.41 -10.78 5.10
N ASP A 229 -31.88 -10.47 6.31
CA ASP A 229 -33.29 -10.27 6.60
C ASP A 229 -33.75 -8.83 6.28
N ILE A 230 -35.00 -8.52 6.61
CA ILE A 230 -35.60 -7.18 6.44
C ILE A 230 -34.87 -6.06 7.19
N TYR A 231 -34.15 -6.39 8.27
CA TYR A 231 -33.41 -5.44 9.09
C TYR A 231 -31.99 -5.21 8.58
N ASN A 232 -31.37 -6.19 7.92
CA ASN A 232 -29.98 -6.12 7.47
C ASN A 232 -29.72 -6.82 6.12
N ARG A 233 -30.28 -6.28 5.04
CA ARG A 233 -30.07 -6.76 3.67
C ARG A 233 -28.60 -6.61 3.26
N GLY A 234 -27.98 -7.72 2.82
CA GLY A 234 -26.57 -7.76 2.42
C GLY A 234 -25.58 -7.91 3.58
N GLY A 235 -26.07 -8.14 4.81
CA GLY A 235 -25.23 -8.44 5.97
C GLY A 235 -25.09 -9.93 6.30
N GLY A 236 -25.79 -10.82 5.58
CA GLY A 236 -25.62 -12.27 5.71
C GLY A 236 -24.33 -12.71 5.03
N GLY A 237 -23.37 -13.27 5.77
CA GLY A 237 -22.04 -13.57 5.24
C GLY A 237 -22.00 -14.80 4.34
N ILE A 238 -22.24 -14.63 3.03
CA ILE A 238 -22.14 -15.69 2.03
C ILE A 238 -20.73 -16.24 2.00
N GLY A 239 -19.70 -15.38 1.99
CA GLY A 239 -18.30 -15.80 1.97
C GLY A 239 -17.92 -16.68 3.15
N LYS A 240 -18.37 -16.32 4.36
CA LYS A 240 -18.18 -17.16 5.55
C LYS A 240 -18.88 -18.50 5.42
N SER A 241 -20.10 -18.53 4.87
CA SER A 241 -20.85 -19.78 4.69
C SER A 241 -20.19 -20.73 3.67
N ILE A 242 -19.49 -20.19 2.67
CA ILE A 242 -18.69 -20.96 1.70
C ILE A 242 -17.45 -21.54 2.41
N GLY A 243 -16.72 -20.70 3.14
CA GLY A 243 -15.52 -21.12 3.88
C GLY A 243 -15.83 -22.15 4.98
N GLU A 244 -16.95 -21.99 5.69
CA GLU A 244 -17.44 -22.97 6.68
C GLU A 244 -17.67 -24.33 6.03
N ALA A 245 -18.33 -24.37 4.88
CA ALA A 245 -18.64 -25.63 4.20
C ALA A 245 -17.38 -26.36 3.72
N LEU A 246 -16.33 -25.64 3.34
CA LEU A 246 -15.08 -26.20 2.83
C LEU A 246 -14.01 -26.43 3.91
N GLY A 247 -14.26 -26.05 5.16
CA GLY A 247 -13.30 -26.22 6.25
C GLY A 247 -12.19 -25.19 6.29
N CYS A 248 -12.42 -23.96 5.79
CA CYS A 248 -11.45 -22.85 5.90
C CYS A 248 -11.40 -22.30 7.34
N THR A 249 -10.96 -23.11 8.30
CA THR A 249 -11.11 -22.83 9.75
C THR A 249 -10.31 -21.63 10.23
N ASN A 250 -9.25 -21.27 9.53
CA ASN A 250 -8.42 -20.11 9.85
C ASN A 250 -8.93 -18.81 9.22
N ALA A 251 -9.91 -18.91 8.32
CA ALA A 251 -10.38 -17.76 7.57
C ALA A 251 -11.44 -16.96 8.30
N THR A 252 -11.41 -15.65 8.11
CA THR A 252 -12.61 -14.80 8.22
C THR A 252 -13.07 -14.39 6.83
N GLY A 253 -14.15 -13.62 6.72
CA GLY A 253 -14.62 -13.18 5.40
C GLY A 253 -15.67 -12.10 5.44
N LEU A 254 -15.90 -11.51 4.27
CA LEU A 254 -16.95 -10.52 4.01
C LEU A 254 -17.43 -10.63 2.57
N ASP A 255 -18.58 -10.00 2.31
CA ASP A 255 -19.21 -9.95 1.00
C ASP A 255 -19.03 -8.55 0.39
N LEU A 256 -18.49 -8.48 -0.82
CA LEU A 256 -18.20 -7.27 -1.57
C LEU A 256 -19.15 -7.16 -2.76
N LYS A 257 -19.93 -6.07 -2.82
CA LYS A 257 -20.91 -5.84 -3.90
C LYS A 257 -20.54 -4.62 -4.75
N ALA A 258 -20.27 -4.86 -6.03
CA ALA A 258 -20.00 -3.81 -7.04
C ALA A 258 -20.48 -4.23 -8.46
N PHE A 259 -21.56 -5.02 -8.53
CA PHE A 259 -22.11 -5.54 -9.79
C PHE A 259 -21.02 -6.24 -10.63
N CYS A 260 -20.99 -6.05 -11.95
CA CYS A 260 -19.94 -6.62 -12.80
C CYS A 260 -18.51 -6.24 -12.38
N ALA A 261 -18.28 -5.11 -11.69
CA ALA A 261 -16.94 -4.76 -11.24
C ALA A 261 -16.51 -5.50 -9.97
N ALA A 262 -17.40 -6.25 -9.31
CA ALA A 262 -17.15 -6.83 -7.98
C ALA A 262 -15.92 -7.75 -7.95
N PRO A 263 -15.70 -8.69 -8.90
CA PRO A 263 -14.50 -9.53 -8.82
C PRO A 263 -13.20 -8.77 -9.02
N ALA A 264 -13.17 -7.75 -9.88
CA ALA A 264 -11.98 -6.93 -10.05
C ALA A 264 -11.67 -6.11 -8.79
N HIS A 265 -12.70 -5.53 -8.15
CA HIS A 265 -12.58 -4.89 -6.84
C HIS A 265 -12.10 -5.86 -5.78
N ALA A 266 -12.67 -7.07 -5.71
CA ALA A 266 -12.29 -8.10 -4.75
C ALA A 266 -10.84 -8.55 -4.95
N ILE A 267 -10.34 -8.71 -6.17
CA ILE A 267 -8.94 -9.02 -6.45
C ILE A 267 -8.02 -7.87 -6.03
N VAL A 268 -8.38 -6.61 -6.31
CA VAL A 268 -7.59 -5.45 -5.87
C VAL A 268 -7.55 -5.35 -4.35
N GLN A 269 -8.67 -5.64 -3.66
CA GLN A 269 -8.73 -5.68 -2.20
C GLN A 269 -7.92 -6.85 -1.62
N ALA A 270 -8.06 -8.06 -2.19
CA ALA A 270 -7.25 -9.23 -1.82
C ALA A 270 -5.76 -8.93 -1.97
N ALA A 271 -5.37 -8.33 -3.11
CA ALA A 271 -4.01 -7.90 -3.36
C ALA A 271 -3.54 -6.86 -2.32
N ALA A 272 -4.40 -5.91 -1.93
CA ALA A 272 -4.05 -4.93 -0.89
C ALA A 272 -3.88 -5.59 0.49
N LEU A 273 -4.75 -6.52 0.87
CA LEU A 273 -4.68 -7.27 2.11
C LEU A 273 -3.39 -8.09 2.20
N VAL A 274 -3.07 -8.86 1.16
CA VAL A 274 -1.82 -9.61 1.06
C VAL A 274 -0.61 -8.69 1.06
N LYS A 275 -0.64 -7.65 0.22
CA LYS A 275 0.47 -6.69 0.12
C LYS A 275 0.72 -5.95 1.43
N SER A 276 -0.28 -5.78 2.29
CA SER A 276 -0.13 -5.16 3.62
C SER A 276 0.52 -6.07 4.67
N GLY A 277 0.67 -7.36 4.37
CA GLY A 277 1.13 -8.38 5.32
C GLY A 277 0.09 -8.75 6.38
N LEU A 278 -1.19 -8.42 6.17
CA LEU A 278 -2.26 -8.79 7.10
C LEU A 278 -2.61 -10.28 6.97
N TYR A 279 -2.55 -10.82 5.75
CA TYR A 279 -2.90 -12.19 5.38
C TYR A 279 -1.95 -12.70 4.30
N ASP A 280 -1.68 -13.99 4.25
CA ASP A 280 -0.82 -14.61 3.23
C ASP A 280 -1.61 -15.15 2.04
N ASN A 281 -2.78 -15.74 2.29
CA ASN A 281 -3.65 -16.26 1.23
C ASN A 281 -5.08 -15.73 1.40
N VAL A 282 -5.54 -15.01 0.37
CA VAL A 282 -6.91 -14.49 0.29
C VAL A 282 -7.62 -15.15 -0.88
N ALA A 283 -8.73 -15.83 -0.60
CA ALA A 283 -9.60 -16.40 -1.61
C ALA A 283 -10.64 -15.35 -2.05
N VAL A 284 -10.71 -15.09 -3.35
CA VAL A 284 -11.79 -14.30 -3.98
C VAL A 284 -12.74 -15.28 -4.63
N VAL A 285 -14.02 -15.25 -4.27
CA VAL A 285 -15.01 -16.24 -4.74
C VAL A 285 -16.29 -15.55 -5.18
N ALA A 286 -16.92 -16.06 -6.25
CA ALA A 286 -18.30 -15.74 -6.59
C ALA A 286 -19.01 -16.97 -7.14
N GLY A 287 -20.25 -17.16 -6.73
CA GLY A 287 -21.20 -18.14 -7.26
C GLY A 287 -22.18 -17.52 -8.25
N GLY A 288 -22.93 -18.39 -8.91
CA GLY A 288 -23.85 -18.03 -9.98
C GLY A 288 -25.16 -17.42 -9.50
N SER A 289 -25.70 -16.52 -10.32
CA SER A 289 -26.91 -15.77 -10.05
C SER A 289 -28.11 -16.33 -10.82
N VAL A 290 -29.10 -16.86 -10.09
CA VAL A 290 -30.33 -17.41 -10.68
C VAL A 290 -31.13 -16.32 -11.40
N ALA A 291 -31.16 -15.09 -10.87
CA ALA A 291 -31.81 -13.95 -11.51
C ALA A 291 -31.26 -13.64 -12.91
N LYS A 292 -30.02 -14.06 -13.22
CA LYS A 292 -29.38 -13.86 -14.53
C LYS A 292 -29.71 -14.93 -15.56
N LEU A 293 -30.30 -16.06 -15.13
CA LEU A 293 -30.70 -17.10 -16.06
C LEU A 293 -31.76 -16.59 -17.04
N GLY A 294 -31.49 -16.77 -18.33
CA GLY A 294 -32.41 -16.39 -19.41
C GLY A 294 -32.72 -14.89 -19.51
N MET A 295 -31.81 -14.00 -19.07
CA MET A 295 -31.99 -12.55 -19.08
C MET A 295 -32.38 -11.98 -20.46
N ASN A 296 -31.83 -12.53 -21.54
CA ASN A 296 -32.09 -12.18 -22.94
C ASN A 296 -32.90 -13.26 -23.69
N ALA A 297 -33.43 -14.27 -23.00
CA ALA A 297 -34.13 -15.40 -23.62
C ALA A 297 -35.30 -14.98 -24.52
N LYS A 298 -36.00 -13.88 -24.20
CA LYS A 298 -37.07 -13.33 -25.05
C LYS A 298 -36.59 -12.98 -26.45
N ASP A 299 -35.40 -12.38 -26.56
CA ASP A 299 -34.81 -12.02 -27.84
C ASP A 299 -34.30 -13.25 -28.60
N HIS A 300 -33.73 -14.23 -27.89
CA HIS A 300 -33.30 -15.50 -28.48
C HIS A 300 -34.48 -16.28 -29.08
N VAL A 301 -35.53 -16.50 -28.29
CA VAL A 301 -36.77 -17.19 -28.73
C VAL A 301 -37.42 -16.47 -29.91
N LYS A 302 -37.51 -15.13 -29.86
CA LYS A 302 -38.05 -14.33 -30.97
C LYS A 302 -37.25 -14.50 -32.27
N LYS A 303 -35.94 -14.74 -32.16
CA LYS A 303 -35.04 -14.94 -33.29
C LYS A 303 -34.87 -16.42 -33.68
N GLY A 304 -35.58 -17.35 -33.03
CA GLY A 304 -35.45 -18.78 -33.26
C GLY A 304 -34.08 -19.35 -32.88
N LYS A 305 -33.40 -18.73 -31.91
CA LYS A 305 -32.06 -19.13 -31.45
C LYS A 305 -32.15 -19.90 -30.14
N PRO A 306 -31.23 -20.84 -29.86
CA PRO A 306 -31.14 -21.43 -28.54
C PRO A 306 -30.88 -20.35 -27.48
N VAL A 307 -31.40 -20.57 -26.28
CA VAL A 307 -31.12 -19.74 -25.11
C VAL A 307 -29.72 -20.07 -24.62
N LEU A 308 -28.84 -19.06 -24.62
CA LEU A 308 -27.42 -19.22 -24.24
C LEU A 308 -27.12 -18.76 -22.82
N GLU A 309 -28.14 -18.53 -22.00
CA GLU A 309 -28.03 -18.05 -20.61
C GLU A 309 -28.65 -19.05 -19.64
N ASP A 310 -28.59 -20.34 -20.00
CA ASP A 310 -29.04 -21.53 -19.27
C ASP A 310 -27.95 -22.09 -18.34
N VAL A 311 -26.96 -21.26 -17.97
CA VAL A 311 -25.88 -21.64 -17.08
C VAL A 311 -25.73 -20.68 -15.91
N LEU A 312 -25.55 -21.24 -14.71
CA LEU A 312 -24.94 -20.53 -13.60
C LEU A 312 -23.43 -20.62 -13.76
N GLY A 313 -22.72 -19.54 -13.43
CA GLY A 313 -21.26 -19.52 -13.51
C GLY A 313 -20.68 -19.12 -12.17
N GLY A 314 -19.58 -19.76 -11.78
CA GLY A 314 -18.85 -19.42 -10.57
C GLY A 314 -17.36 -19.26 -10.89
N ILE A 315 -16.69 -18.43 -10.11
CA ILE A 315 -15.25 -18.17 -10.24
C ILE A 315 -14.60 -18.16 -8.86
N ALA A 316 -13.35 -18.61 -8.81
CA ALA A 316 -12.53 -18.46 -7.62
C ALA A 316 -11.09 -18.11 -8.01
N PHE A 317 -10.45 -17.24 -7.22
CA PHE A 317 -9.05 -16.88 -7.37
C PHE A 317 -8.37 -16.99 -6.01
N ILE A 318 -7.18 -17.57 -5.99
CA ILE A 318 -6.33 -17.53 -4.81
C ILE A 318 -5.26 -16.47 -5.01
N ILE A 319 -5.34 -15.41 -4.23
CA ILE A 319 -4.38 -14.31 -4.23
C ILE A 319 -3.44 -14.53 -3.04
N SER A 320 -2.16 -14.72 -3.32
CA SER A 320 -1.18 -15.09 -2.29
C SER A 320 -0.01 -14.12 -2.21
N SER A 321 0.70 -14.18 -1.10
CA SER A 321 2.06 -13.65 -0.96
C SER A 321 2.92 -14.11 -2.14
N ASN A 322 3.83 -13.24 -2.58
CA ASN A 322 4.61 -13.50 -3.78
C ASN A 322 5.48 -14.74 -3.60
N ASP A 323 5.34 -15.70 -4.52
CA ASP A 323 6.05 -16.98 -4.51
C ASP A 323 7.23 -17.03 -5.49
N GLY A 324 7.50 -15.92 -6.18
CA GLY A 324 8.53 -15.83 -7.21
C GLY A 324 8.23 -16.63 -8.48
N LYS A 325 7.01 -17.14 -8.68
CA LYS A 325 6.65 -17.96 -9.84
C LYS A 325 5.39 -17.42 -10.51
N ASN A 326 4.32 -17.30 -9.74
CA ASN A 326 3.01 -16.92 -10.24
C ASN A 326 2.97 -15.43 -10.60
N PRO A 327 2.21 -15.02 -11.64
CA PRO A 327 2.12 -13.63 -12.08
C PRO A 327 1.68 -12.68 -10.96
N ILE A 328 2.29 -11.49 -10.93
CA ILE A 328 2.00 -10.46 -9.92
C ILE A 328 0.78 -9.61 -10.32
N ILE A 329 0.09 -9.06 -9.31
CA ILE A 329 -1.03 -8.14 -9.47
C ILE A 329 -0.58 -6.72 -9.12
N THR A 330 -0.80 -5.80 -10.06
CA THR A 330 -0.54 -4.37 -9.86
C THR A 330 -1.82 -3.57 -10.10
N PRO A 331 -2.48 -3.04 -9.05
CA PRO A 331 -3.60 -2.11 -9.23
C PRO A 331 -3.18 -0.87 -10.02
N VAL A 332 -3.97 -0.48 -11.02
CA VAL A 332 -3.64 0.64 -11.93
C VAL A 332 -4.71 1.72 -11.86
N GLY A 333 -5.90 1.44 -12.38
CA GLY A 333 -6.94 2.43 -12.61
C GLY A 333 -8.10 2.33 -11.65
N LYS A 334 -8.80 3.45 -11.46
CA LYS A 334 -10.05 3.52 -10.72
C LYS A 334 -10.97 4.55 -11.33
N GLN A 335 -12.27 4.29 -11.24
CA GLN A 335 -13.27 5.28 -11.61
C GLN A 335 -13.50 6.24 -10.44
N ASN A 336 -13.06 7.49 -10.58
CA ASN A 336 -13.34 8.52 -9.60
C ASN A 336 -14.84 8.88 -9.60
N ILE A 337 -15.40 9.26 -8.45
CA ILE A 337 -16.77 9.77 -8.35
C ILE A 337 -16.98 10.99 -9.26
N GLY A 338 -15.95 11.84 -9.39
CA GLY A 338 -15.95 12.99 -10.31
C GLY A 338 -15.67 12.65 -11.78
N ALA A 339 -15.41 11.39 -12.12
CA ALA A 339 -15.17 10.99 -13.51
C ALA A 339 -16.49 10.97 -14.31
N GLY A 340 -16.42 11.38 -15.58
CA GLY A 340 -17.56 11.30 -16.48
C GLY A 340 -18.00 9.85 -16.75
N SER A 341 -19.26 9.66 -17.12
CA SER A 341 -19.86 8.35 -17.42
C SER A 341 -19.83 7.97 -18.91
N SER A 342 -19.19 8.77 -19.77
CA SER A 342 -19.05 8.45 -21.18
C SER A 342 -18.04 7.30 -21.37
N PRO A 343 -18.21 6.41 -22.38
CA PRO A 343 -17.27 5.31 -22.61
C PRO A 343 -15.81 5.76 -22.72
N LYS A 344 -15.58 6.93 -23.34
CA LYS A 344 -14.25 7.55 -23.41
C LYS A 344 -13.73 7.91 -22.01
N ALA A 345 -14.53 8.61 -21.20
CA ALA A 345 -14.13 9.03 -19.86
C ALA A 345 -13.84 7.83 -18.95
N VAL A 346 -14.64 6.77 -19.04
CA VAL A 346 -14.43 5.55 -18.25
C VAL A 346 -13.13 4.86 -18.65
N LEU A 347 -12.87 4.64 -19.95
CA LEU A 347 -11.63 4.00 -20.39
C LEU A 347 -10.40 4.90 -20.16
N SER A 348 -10.54 6.22 -20.22
CA SER A 348 -9.47 7.13 -19.81
C SER A 348 -9.11 6.92 -18.32
N ALA A 349 -10.11 6.93 -17.43
CA ALA A 349 -9.87 6.79 -15.99
C ALA A 349 -9.35 5.40 -15.59
N LEU A 350 -9.82 4.34 -16.27
CA LEU A 350 -9.45 2.95 -15.96
C LEU A 350 -8.16 2.51 -16.65
N VAL A 351 -7.80 3.09 -17.80
CA VAL A 351 -6.66 2.60 -18.59
C VAL A 351 -5.67 3.72 -18.84
N VAL A 352 -6.08 4.77 -19.52
CA VAL A 352 -5.14 5.72 -20.12
C VAL A 352 -4.45 6.61 -19.09
N ASP A 353 -5.21 7.30 -18.25
CA ASP A 353 -4.70 8.26 -17.27
C ASP A 353 -3.81 7.60 -16.18
N PRO A 354 -4.15 6.41 -15.64
CA PRO A 354 -3.32 5.76 -14.62
C PRO A 354 -2.12 4.98 -15.19
N LEU A 355 -2.12 4.63 -16.48
CA LEU A 355 -1.03 3.86 -17.09
C LEU A 355 0.18 4.77 -17.33
N ARG A 356 1.31 4.45 -16.69
CA ARG A 356 2.58 5.19 -16.80
C ARG A 356 3.42 4.78 -18.03
N GLU A 357 2.85 3.98 -18.92
CA GLU A 357 3.46 3.48 -20.14
C GLU A 357 2.47 3.56 -21.30
N ASN A 358 2.96 3.34 -22.52
CA ASN A 358 2.13 3.36 -23.71
C ASN A 358 1.08 2.23 -23.69
N ILE A 359 -0.14 2.53 -24.14
CA ILE A 359 -1.25 1.55 -24.30
C ILE A 359 -0.80 0.37 -25.17
N THR A 360 0.04 0.62 -26.17
CA THR A 360 0.63 -0.40 -27.06
C THR A 360 1.62 -1.37 -26.39
N ARG A 361 2.02 -1.13 -25.13
CA ARG A 361 2.95 -2.01 -24.38
C ARG A 361 2.25 -3.12 -23.60
N ILE A 362 0.93 -3.05 -23.43
CA ILE A 362 0.15 -4.12 -22.79
C ILE A 362 -0.18 -5.18 -23.85
N ASP A 363 0.14 -6.45 -23.59
CA ASP A 363 -0.06 -7.51 -24.58
C ASP A 363 -1.54 -7.76 -24.85
N LYS A 364 -2.36 -7.83 -23.78
CA LYS A 364 -3.80 -8.07 -23.87
C LYS A 364 -4.61 -7.19 -22.92
N TYR A 365 -5.73 -6.67 -23.42
CA TYR A 365 -6.75 -6.00 -22.63
C TYR A 365 -7.96 -6.90 -22.45
N ALA A 366 -8.46 -7.01 -21.22
CA ALA A 366 -9.64 -7.78 -20.86
C ALA A 366 -10.68 -6.88 -20.16
N PRO A 367 -11.55 -6.19 -20.92
CA PRO A 367 -12.72 -5.46 -20.42
C PRO A 367 -13.91 -6.42 -20.35
N GLU A 368 -14.96 -6.19 -21.12
CA GLU A 368 -16.19 -7.00 -21.08
C GLU A 368 -16.13 -8.16 -22.08
N LEU A 369 -15.91 -9.38 -21.59
CA LEU A 369 -15.62 -10.60 -22.37
C LEU A 369 -16.84 -11.49 -22.64
N GLN A 370 -18.06 -10.96 -22.60
CA GLN A 370 -19.26 -11.73 -22.93
C GLN A 370 -19.18 -12.35 -24.33
N ALA A 371 -19.61 -13.60 -24.45
CA ALA A 371 -19.75 -14.26 -25.74
C ALA A 371 -20.67 -13.41 -26.67
N PRO A 372 -20.20 -12.98 -27.86
CA PRO A 372 -20.96 -12.08 -28.73
C PRO A 372 -22.33 -12.61 -29.17
N GLU A 373 -22.53 -13.92 -29.17
CA GLU A 373 -23.79 -14.56 -29.61
C GLU A 373 -24.91 -14.39 -28.59
N ILE A 374 -24.58 -14.26 -27.30
CA ILE A 374 -25.56 -13.99 -26.24
C ILE A 374 -26.24 -12.64 -26.48
N LEU A 375 -25.47 -11.61 -26.81
CA LEU A 375 -25.98 -10.24 -27.00
C LEU A 375 -26.23 -9.87 -28.48
N GLY A 376 -25.85 -10.75 -29.41
CA GLY A 376 -25.84 -10.47 -30.85
C GLY A 376 -24.82 -9.41 -31.29
N ARG A 377 -23.89 -9.00 -30.42
CA ARG A 377 -22.82 -8.02 -30.69
C ARG A 377 -21.63 -8.23 -29.77
N SER A 378 -20.44 -7.79 -30.18
CA SER A 378 -19.23 -7.85 -29.34
C SER A 378 -19.00 -6.54 -28.59
N ILE A 379 -19.21 -6.57 -27.27
CA ILE A 379 -18.88 -5.45 -26.38
C ILE A 379 -17.36 -5.32 -26.23
N ALA A 380 -16.64 -6.43 -26.07
CA ALA A 380 -15.18 -6.50 -26.08
C ALA A 380 -14.57 -5.72 -27.25
N ARG A 381 -14.96 -6.05 -28.49
CA ARG A 381 -14.44 -5.40 -29.72
C ARG A 381 -14.71 -3.91 -29.75
N SER A 382 -15.83 -3.46 -29.19
CA SER A 382 -16.16 -2.03 -29.11
C SER A 382 -15.23 -1.30 -28.14
N ASN A 383 -14.88 -1.92 -27.00
CA ASN A 383 -13.89 -1.37 -26.06
C ASN A 383 -12.49 -1.32 -26.69
N TYR A 384 -12.05 -2.36 -27.41
CA TYR A 384 -10.74 -2.37 -28.07
C TYR A 384 -10.61 -1.29 -29.14
N LYS A 385 -11.67 -1.05 -29.93
CA LYS A 385 -11.69 0.06 -30.90
C LYS A 385 -11.54 1.43 -30.22
N MET A 386 -12.15 1.61 -29.04
CA MET A 386 -12.02 2.84 -28.26
C MET A 386 -10.59 2.98 -27.69
N LEU A 387 -10.00 1.90 -27.19
CA LEU A 387 -8.59 1.90 -26.73
C LEU A 387 -7.62 2.22 -27.86
N GLY A 388 -7.78 1.60 -29.04
CA GLY A 388 -6.98 1.94 -30.22
C GLY A 388 -7.17 3.39 -30.67
N ALA A 389 -8.40 3.92 -30.60
CA ALA A 389 -8.65 5.33 -30.87
C ALA A 389 -7.99 6.27 -29.85
N LEU A 390 -7.94 5.88 -28.56
CA LEU A 390 -7.23 6.64 -27.52
C LEU A 390 -5.71 6.60 -27.72
N ALA A 391 -5.15 5.44 -28.09
CA ALA A 391 -3.74 5.31 -28.48
C ALA A 391 -3.39 6.19 -29.68
N ALA A 392 -4.27 6.26 -30.69
CA ALA A 392 -4.10 7.15 -31.82
C ALA A 392 -4.18 8.65 -31.44
N ILE A 393 -5.04 9.01 -30.48
CA ILE A 393 -5.11 10.37 -29.94
C ILE A 393 -3.82 10.76 -29.20
N GLN A 394 -3.17 9.80 -28.53
CA GLN A 394 -1.89 10.00 -27.84
C GLN A 394 -0.67 9.95 -28.78
N GLY A 395 -0.87 9.63 -30.07
CA GLY A 395 0.21 9.52 -31.05
C GLY A 395 1.03 8.23 -30.93
N GLU A 396 0.50 7.18 -30.28
CA GLU A 396 1.17 5.89 -30.19
C GLU A 396 1.02 5.03 -31.45
N ILE A 397 -0.09 5.21 -32.17
CA ILE A 397 -0.42 4.54 -33.43
C ILE A 397 -1.10 5.53 -34.39
N GLU A 398 -1.13 5.21 -35.67
CA GLU A 398 -1.90 5.93 -36.68
C GLU A 398 -3.38 5.50 -36.68
N ARG A 399 -4.28 6.38 -37.16
CA ARG A 399 -5.73 6.11 -37.16
C ARG A 399 -6.13 4.88 -37.99
N ASN A 400 -5.37 4.54 -39.02
CA ASN A 400 -5.60 3.36 -39.85
C ASN A 400 -5.17 2.05 -39.18
N GLU A 401 -4.36 2.10 -38.11
CA GLU A 401 -3.85 0.93 -37.37
C GLU A 401 -4.80 0.46 -36.26
N ILE A 402 -5.94 1.12 -36.05
CA ILE A 402 -6.90 0.77 -34.98
C ILE A 402 -7.41 -0.68 -35.09
N ASN A 403 -7.62 -1.21 -36.30
CA ASN A 403 -8.06 -2.60 -36.44
C ASN A 403 -6.94 -3.59 -36.12
N ASP A 404 -5.70 -3.27 -36.44
CA ASP A 404 -4.54 -4.10 -36.09
C ASP A 404 -4.33 -4.12 -34.58
N PHE A 405 -4.55 -2.98 -33.91
CA PHE A 405 -4.57 -2.90 -32.45
C PHE A 405 -5.62 -3.85 -31.85
N VAL A 406 -6.84 -3.88 -32.42
CA VAL A 406 -7.93 -4.76 -31.96
C VAL A 406 -7.55 -6.23 -32.09
N GLU A 407 -6.94 -6.63 -33.20
CA GLU A 407 -6.57 -8.04 -33.43
C GLU A 407 -5.38 -8.47 -32.56
N LYS A 408 -4.41 -7.58 -32.36
CA LYS A 408 -3.21 -7.84 -31.56
C LYS A 408 -3.51 -7.87 -30.06
N HIS A 409 -4.13 -6.80 -29.54
CA HIS A 409 -4.28 -6.55 -28.11
C HIS A 409 -5.64 -6.98 -27.53
N GLY A 410 -6.62 -7.31 -28.40
CA GLY A 410 -7.92 -7.77 -27.96
C GLY A 410 -7.96 -9.26 -27.60
N VAL A 411 -8.85 -9.59 -26.67
CA VAL A 411 -9.30 -10.97 -26.37
C VAL A 411 -10.73 -11.14 -26.88
N ILE A 412 -11.01 -12.20 -27.63
CA ILE A 412 -12.37 -12.48 -28.10
C ILE A 412 -13.27 -12.83 -26.89
N GLY A 413 -14.53 -12.37 -26.90
CA GLY A 413 -15.45 -12.65 -25.80
C GLY A 413 -15.92 -14.11 -25.81
N PHE A 414 -15.88 -14.75 -24.64
CA PHE A 414 -16.27 -16.15 -24.42
C PHE A 414 -17.09 -16.37 -23.13
N ALA A 415 -17.13 -15.39 -22.23
CA ALA A 415 -17.74 -15.52 -20.92
C ALA A 415 -19.27 -15.66 -20.99
N PRO A 416 -19.88 -16.42 -20.07
CA PRO A 416 -21.34 -16.46 -19.89
C PRO A 416 -21.87 -15.12 -19.39
N GLN A 417 -23.19 -14.92 -19.49
CA GLN A 417 -23.87 -13.76 -18.92
C GLN A 417 -24.30 -14.07 -17.47
N GLN A 418 -23.36 -13.93 -16.54
CA GLN A 418 -23.57 -13.93 -15.10
C GLN A 418 -22.97 -12.62 -14.60
N GLY A 419 -23.73 -11.71 -13.99
CA GLY A 419 -23.29 -10.34 -13.74
C GLY A 419 -21.83 -10.17 -13.26
N HIS A 420 -21.33 -10.95 -12.31
CA HIS A 420 -19.96 -10.89 -11.80
C HIS A 420 -18.89 -11.36 -12.81
N ILE A 421 -19.23 -12.20 -13.80
CA ILE A 421 -18.25 -12.86 -14.68
C ILE A 421 -17.73 -12.01 -15.85
N PRO A 422 -18.55 -11.33 -16.68
CA PRO A 422 -18.12 -10.65 -17.90
C PRO A 422 -16.93 -9.71 -17.81
N SER A 423 -16.64 -9.20 -16.62
CA SER A 423 -15.79 -8.05 -16.36
C SER A 423 -14.32 -8.46 -16.22
N GLY A 424 -13.69 -8.82 -17.33
CA GLY A 424 -12.24 -9.00 -17.52
C GLY A 424 -11.62 -10.22 -16.85
N VAL A 425 -12.07 -10.55 -15.64
CA VAL A 425 -11.56 -11.62 -14.78
C VAL A 425 -11.59 -13.04 -15.38
N PRO A 426 -12.46 -13.40 -16.36
CA PRO A 426 -12.40 -14.71 -16.99
C PRO A 426 -11.10 -14.97 -17.76
N TYR A 427 -10.38 -13.91 -18.14
CA TYR A 427 -9.11 -14.05 -18.84
C TYR A 427 -7.93 -14.31 -17.90
N ILE A 428 -8.08 -14.17 -16.58
CA ILE A 428 -6.95 -14.26 -15.64
C ILE A 428 -6.26 -15.63 -15.68
N GLY A 429 -7.01 -16.74 -15.75
CA GLY A 429 -6.45 -18.10 -15.84
C GLY A 429 -5.62 -18.29 -17.11
N HIS A 430 -6.17 -17.92 -18.27
CA HIS A 430 -5.44 -17.95 -19.54
C HIS A 430 -4.22 -17.02 -19.52
N ALA A 431 -4.39 -15.80 -19.00
CA ALA A 431 -3.31 -14.83 -18.86
C ALA A 431 -2.18 -15.39 -17.99
N ARG A 432 -2.52 -16.04 -16.88
CA ARG A 432 -1.58 -16.67 -15.98
C ARG A 432 -0.78 -17.76 -16.68
N ASN A 433 -1.45 -18.67 -17.37
CA ASN A 433 -0.79 -19.74 -18.11
C ASN A 433 0.14 -19.18 -19.18
N LYS A 434 -0.35 -18.28 -20.05
CA LYS A 434 0.45 -17.65 -21.10
C LYS A 434 1.66 -16.89 -20.56
N ILE A 435 1.55 -16.28 -19.38
CA ILE A 435 2.67 -15.60 -18.72
C ILE A 435 3.69 -16.62 -18.19
N LEU A 436 3.23 -17.71 -17.56
CA LEU A 436 4.07 -18.79 -17.06
C LEU A 436 4.80 -19.52 -18.21
N ASP A 437 4.13 -19.70 -19.33
CA ASP A 437 4.66 -20.31 -20.56
C ASP A 437 5.57 -19.34 -21.35
N GLY A 438 5.62 -18.07 -20.96
CA GLY A 438 6.45 -17.04 -21.59
C GLY A 438 5.92 -16.47 -22.92
N GLU A 439 4.68 -16.81 -23.30
CA GLU A 439 3.98 -16.30 -24.48
C GLU A 439 3.53 -14.84 -24.32
N MET A 440 3.32 -14.41 -23.08
CA MET A 440 2.82 -13.07 -22.73
C MET A 440 3.59 -12.50 -21.53
N ARG A 441 3.63 -11.17 -21.41
CA ARG A 441 4.25 -10.49 -20.26
C ARG A 441 3.25 -9.74 -19.40
N LYS A 442 2.24 -9.09 -19.99
CA LYS A 442 1.28 -8.24 -19.29
C LYS A 442 -0.11 -8.34 -19.87
N ALA A 443 -1.10 -8.62 -19.02
CA ALA A 443 -2.51 -8.44 -19.35
C ALA A 443 -3.13 -7.39 -18.42
N MET A 444 -3.92 -6.48 -18.97
CA MET A 444 -4.73 -5.56 -18.17
C MET A 444 -6.15 -6.08 -18.02
N ILE A 445 -6.55 -6.30 -16.78
CA ILE A 445 -7.91 -6.67 -16.40
C ILE A 445 -8.68 -5.40 -16.04
N ILE A 446 -9.84 -5.20 -16.68
CA ILE A 446 -10.66 -4.00 -16.50
C ILE A 446 -12.02 -4.43 -15.98
N GLY A 447 -12.24 -4.16 -14.69
CA GLY A 447 -13.53 -4.28 -14.05
C GLY A 447 -14.39 -3.04 -14.31
N LYS A 448 -15.56 -3.20 -14.93
CA LYS A 448 -16.52 -2.10 -15.10
C LYS A 448 -17.95 -2.58 -14.86
N GLY A 449 -18.63 -1.92 -13.94
CA GLY A 449 -20.01 -2.18 -13.55
C GLY A 449 -20.86 -0.94 -13.78
N SER A 450 -22.08 -1.14 -14.27
CA SER A 450 -23.02 -0.03 -14.41
C SER A 450 -24.00 -0.01 -13.24
N LEU A 451 -24.06 1.11 -12.51
CA LEU A 451 -24.88 1.22 -11.29
C LEU A 451 -26.28 1.81 -11.53
N PHE A 452 -26.69 2.04 -12.78
CA PHE A 452 -28.01 2.63 -13.10
C PHE A 452 -29.20 1.77 -12.63
N LEU A 453 -28.98 0.46 -12.43
CA LEU A 453 -30.05 -0.51 -12.13
C LEU A 453 -30.67 -0.28 -10.75
N GLY A 454 -29.85 0.01 -9.74
CA GLY A 454 -30.35 0.31 -8.39
C GLY A 454 -31.03 1.68 -8.28
N ARG A 455 -30.95 2.52 -9.32
CA ARG A 455 -31.47 3.91 -9.36
C ARG A 455 -30.99 4.80 -8.21
N MET A 456 -29.90 4.43 -7.53
CA MET A 456 -29.26 5.22 -6.49
C MET A 456 -28.25 6.22 -7.06
N THR A 457 -27.66 5.90 -8.22
CA THR A 457 -26.69 6.75 -8.91
C THR A 457 -26.74 6.52 -10.43
N ARG A 458 -26.22 7.48 -11.19
CA ARG A 458 -26.02 7.37 -12.65
C ARG A 458 -24.56 7.10 -13.02
N LEU A 459 -23.69 6.95 -12.02
CA LEU A 459 -22.27 6.71 -12.21
C LEU A 459 -22.01 5.24 -12.60
N PHE A 460 -20.90 5.03 -13.28
CA PHE A 460 -20.33 3.69 -13.40
C PHE A 460 -19.40 3.46 -12.20
N ASP A 461 -19.18 2.19 -11.91
CA ASP A 461 -18.11 1.73 -11.05
C ASP A 461 -17.05 1.01 -11.89
N GLY A 462 -15.80 1.06 -11.44
CA GLY A 462 -14.74 0.33 -12.11
C GLY A 462 -13.37 0.51 -11.50
N VAL A 463 -12.56 -0.52 -11.68
CA VAL A 463 -11.14 -0.58 -11.34
C VAL A 463 -10.42 -1.40 -12.40
N SER A 464 -9.12 -1.18 -12.53
CA SER A 464 -8.28 -2.01 -13.39
C SER A 464 -6.98 -2.36 -12.69
N PHE A 465 -6.39 -3.47 -13.11
CA PHE A 465 -5.10 -3.92 -12.62
C PHE A 465 -4.37 -4.69 -13.72
N LEU A 466 -3.06 -4.79 -13.58
CA LEU A 466 -2.22 -5.62 -14.43
C LEU A 466 -2.01 -6.97 -13.76
N VAL A 467 -2.03 -8.01 -14.58
CA VAL A 467 -1.44 -9.33 -14.29
C VAL A 467 -0.14 -9.39 -15.09
N GLU A 468 0.98 -9.41 -14.39
CA GLU A 468 2.30 -9.23 -15.00
C GLU A 468 3.23 -10.40 -14.69
N LYS A 469 4.14 -10.69 -15.62
CA LYS A 469 5.20 -11.67 -15.42
C LYS A 469 5.94 -11.40 -14.11
N ASN A 470 5.94 -12.41 -13.26
CA ASN A 470 6.77 -12.42 -12.08
C ASN A 470 8.22 -12.62 -12.52
N LEU A 471 9.08 -11.67 -12.16
CA LEU A 471 10.51 -11.72 -12.48
C LEU A 471 11.28 -12.66 -11.54
N GLY A 472 10.57 -13.35 -10.66
CA GLY A 472 11.12 -14.26 -9.67
C GLY A 472 11.45 -13.56 -8.36
N LYS A 473 11.41 -14.34 -7.27
CA LYS A 473 12.34 -14.10 -6.16
C LYS A 473 13.70 -14.44 -6.74
N LYS A 474 14.59 -13.45 -6.86
CA LYS A 474 15.94 -13.68 -7.40
C LYS A 474 16.57 -14.84 -6.63
N THR A 475 16.67 -15.98 -7.31
CA THR A 475 17.30 -17.19 -6.77
C THR A 475 18.78 -17.09 -7.08
N GLU A 476 19.60 -17.23 -6.04
CA GLU A 476 21.04 -17.37 -6.15
C GLU A 476 21.40 -18.68 -6.85
N ALA A 477 21.43 -18.71 -8.19
CA ALA A 477 22.24 -19.64 -8.98
C ALA A 477 21.95 -19.44 -10.47
N GLU A 478 22.66 -18.51 -11.11
CA GLU A 478 23.33 -18.74 -12.39
C GLU A 478 24.17 -17.52 -12.77
N GLU A 479 25.47 -17.79 -12.89
CA GLU A 479 26.56 -17.02 -13.47
C GLU A 479 26.86 -15.60 -12.94
N LYS A 480 27.91 -15.61 -12.10
CA LYS A 480 28.86 -14.53 -11.84
C LYS A 480 29.12 -13.64 -13.05
N GLU A 481 28.57 -12.45 -13.01
CA GLU A 481 29.35 -11.24 -13.22
C GLU A 481 29.08 -10.29 -12.05
N VAL A 482 30.15 -9.91 -11.34
CA VAL A 482 30.09 -8.83 -10.37
C VAL A 482 29.82 -7.55 -11.16
N VAL A 483 28.54 -7.23 -11.34
CA VAL A 483 28.13 -5.93 -11.86
C VAL A 483 28.22 -4.94 -10.69
N PRO A 484 29.06 -3.89 -10.78
CA PRO A 484 29.19 -2.92 -9.71
C PRO A 484 27.84 -2.24 -9.48
N LEU A 485 27.33 -2.29 -8.23
CA LEU A 485 26.10 -1.62 -7.84
C LEU A 485 26.19 -0.12 -8.18
N LYS A 486 25.08 0.45 -8.68
CA LYS A 486 24.92 1.88 -8.97
C LYS A 486 25.42 2.70 -7.77
N LYS A 487 26.14 3.80 -8.06
CA LYS A 487 26.54 4.83 -7.07
C LYS A 487 25.32 5.18 -6.20
N ASN A 488 25.54 5.25 -4.87
CA ASN A 488 24.59 5.60 -3.80
C ASN A 488 23.99 4.40 -3.02
N ASN A 489 24.86 3.50 -2.55
CA ASN A 489 24.52 2.36 -1.68
C ASN A 489 24.81 2.68 -0.20
N ILE A 490 23.80 2.56 0.67
CA ILE A 490 23.86 2.94 2.08
C ILE A 490 23.74 1.70 2.96
N GLY A 491 24.72 1.47 3.83
CA GLY A 491 24.66 0.41 4.84
C GLY A 491 23.76 0.80 6.00
N ILE A 492 23.06 -0.16 6.62
CA ILE A 492 22.41 0.05 7.92
C ILE A 492 22.58 -1.18 8.82
N THR A 493 23.03 -0.97 10.06
CA THR A 493 23.22 -2.06 11.02
C THR A 493 21.92 -2.43 11.72
N LEU A 494 21.65 -3.72 11.87
CA LEU A 494 20.40 -4.24 12.48
C LEU A 494 20.40 -4.33 14.02
N PRO A 495 21.51 -4.67 14.71
CA PRO A 495 21.49 -4.76 16.17
C PRO A 495 21.29 -3.40 16.85
N GLY A 496 20.54 -3.35 17.96
CA GLY A 496 20.49 -2.20 18.88
C GLY A 496 19.18 -1.41 18.94
N SER A 497 18.13 -1.74 18.17
CA SER A 497 16.82 -1.06 18.22
C SER A 497 15.97 -1.50 19.43
N GLU A 498 15.34 -0.54 20.11
CA GLU A 498 14.39 -0.79 21.21
C GLU A 498 13.03 -1.33 20.71
N TYR A 499 12.73 -1.19 19.41
CA TYR A 499 11.52 -1.76 18.78
C TYR A 499 11.81 -3.01 17.96
N GLY A 500 13.03 -3.56 18.11
CA GLY A 500 13.49 -4.71 17.34
C GLY A 500 13.95 -4.37 15.93
N LYS A 501 14.54 -5.39 15.28
CA LYS A 501 15.15 -5.28 13.94
C LYS A 501 14.12 -5.01 12.84
N SER A 502 12.89 -5.48 13.03
CA SER A 502 11.79 -5.25 12.09
C SER A 502 11.50 -3.77 11.88
N GLU A 503 11.68 -2.92 12.90
CA GLU A 503 11.52 -1.47 12.76
C GLU A 503 12.63 -0.87 11.87
N ILE A 504 13.88 -1.35 12.01
CA ILE A 504 15.01 -0.94 11.17
C ILE A 504 14.81 -1.39 9.73
N ILE A 505 14.43 -2.65 9.52
CA ILE A 505 14.15 -3.22 8.20
C ILE A 505 13.03 -2.42 7.53
N LYS A 506 11.93 -2.14 8.23
CA LYS A 506 10.83 -1.33 7.71
C LYS A 506 11.29 0.07 7.31
N GLY A 507 12.14 0.72 8.11
CA GLY A 507 12.72 2.02 7.75
C GLY A 507 13.64 1.96 6.53
N ALA A 508 14.46 0.92 6.45
CA ALA A 508 15.36 0.67 5.33
C ALA A 508 14.59 0.42 4.02
N GLU A 509 13.53 -0.38 4.08
CA GLU A 509 12.67 -0.65 2.93
C GLU A 509 11.92 0.60 2.50
N LEU A 510 11.41 1.39 3.44
CA LEU A 510 10.77 2.68 3.15
C LEU A 510 11.72 3.64 2.42
N ALA A 511 12.99 3.74 2.82
CA ALA A 511 13.97 4.58 2.12
C ALA A 511 14.20 4.12 0.67
N SER A 512 14.35 2.81 0.48
CA SER A 512 14.56 2.24 -0.86
C SER A 512 13.32 2.36 -1.75
N GLU A 513 12.11 2.28 -1.18
CA GLU A 513 10.84 2.46 -1.90
C GLU A 513 10.59 3.92 -2.30
N ARG A 514 10.95 4.89 -1.45
CA ARG A 514 10.77 6.33 -1.70
C ARG A 514 11.73 6.89 -2.71
N ASN A 515 12.96 6.37 -2.75
CA ASN A 515 14.02 6.90 -3.60
C ASN A 515 14.75 5.79 -4.37
N SER A 516 14.41 5.64 -5.64
CA SER A 516 15.02 4.64 -6.53
C SER A 516 16.51 4.86 -6.80
N ASP A 517 17.05 6.03 -6.46
CA ASP A 517 18.47 6.35 -6.55
C ASP A 517 19.24 5.95 -5.27
N VAL A 518 18.59 5.40 -4.25
CA VAL A 518 19.22 4.93 -3.01
C VAL A 518 19.09 3.42 -2.91
N THR A 519 20.23 2.74 -2.89
CA THR A 519 20.28 1.31 -2.57
C THR A 519 20.59 1.16 -1.09
N VAL A 520 19.96 0.21 -0.40
CA VAL A 520 20.20 -0.02 1.02
C VAL A 520 20.74 -1.44 1.23
N THR A 521 21.79 -1.55 2.05
CA THR A 521 22.38 -2.82 2.47
C THR A 521 22.22 -3.00 3.98
N LEU A 522 21.49 -4.02 4.40
CA LEU A 522 21.35 -4.41 5.79
C LEU A 522 22.61 -5.13 6.26
N ILE A 523 23.07 -4.84 7.48
CA ILE A 523 24.27 -5.43 8.08
C ILE A 523 23.89 -6.00 9.44
N GLY A 524 23.84 -7.31 9.57
CA GLY A 524 23.32 -7.96 10.78
C GLY A 524 23.00 -9.44 10.56
N PRO A 525 22.30 -10.10 11.51
CA PRO A 525 21.91 -11.50 11.34
C PRO A 525 20.98 -11.67 10.14
N GLU A 526 20.86 -12.92 9.69
CA GLU A 526 19.93 -13.30 8.62
C GLU A 526 18.51 -12.83 8.98
N VAL A 527 17.89 -12.11 8.04
CA VAL A 527 16.55 -11.53 8.18
C VAL A 527 15.83 -11.60 6.84
N ASP A 528 14.53 -11.80 6.90
CA ASP A 528 13.68 -11.76 5.71
C ASP A 528 13.47 -10.29 5.29
N SER A 529 14.21 -9.86 4.27
CA SER A 529 14.07 -8.54 3.65
C SER A 529 14.46 -8.58 2.18
N LYS A 530 13.86 -7.71 1.39
CA LYS A 530 14.16 -7.54 -0.05
C LYS A 530 15.46 -6.80 -0.33
N LEU A 531 16.03 -6.19 0.70
CA LEU A 531 17.26 -5.41 0.62
C LEU A 531 18.47 -6.34 0.63
N ASN A 532 19.60 -5.85 0.15
CA ASN A 532 20.84 -6.62 0.22
C ASN A 532 21.18 -6.88 1.69
N VAL A 533 21.35 -8.13 2.12
CA VAL A 533 21.73 -8.48 3.49
C VAL A 533 23.18 -8.95 3.50
N VAL A 534 23.98 -8.33 4.35
CA VAL A 534 25.33 -8.79 4.67
C VAL A 534 25.30 -9.38 6.06
N GLU A 535 25.35 -10.71 6.08
CA GLU A 535 25.23 -11.48 7.31
C GLU A 535 26.40 -11.26 8.27
N THR A 536 26.05 -11.01 9.52
CA THR A 536 26.94 -11.03 10.68
C THR A 536 26.21 -11.71 11.85
N PRO A 537 26.91 -12.20 12.88
CA PRO A 537 26.27 -12.51 14.15
C PRO A 537 25.39 -11.35 14.64
N ASP A 538 24.37 -11.69 15.44
CA ASP A 538 23.48 -10.73 16.09
C ASP A 538 24.18 -9.99 17.24
N ASP A 539 25.20 -9.21 16.88
CA ASP A 539 26.14 -8.55 17.78
C ASP A 539 26.56 -7.22 17.16
N GLU A 540 26.46 -6.12 17.93
CA GLU A 540 26.79 -4.77 17.45
C GLU A 540 28.24 -4.68 16.98
N LYS A 541 29.16 -5.33 17.70
CA LYS A 541 30.59 -5.28 17.36
C LYS A 541 30.87 -5.99 16.04
N ALA A 542 30.27 -7.16 15.80
CA ALA A 542 30.38 -7.87 14.53
C ALA A 542 29.78 -7.06 13.36
N ALA A 543 28.61 -6.45 13.56
CA ALA A 543 27.99 -5.59 12.57
C ALA A 543 28.85 -4.35 12.25
N HIS A 544 29.42 -3.69 13.26
CA HIS A 544 30.33 -2.53 13.07
C HIS A 544 31.62 -2.90 12.35
N GLN A 545 32.24 -4.03 12.69
CA GLN A 545 33.44 -4.51 11.99
C GLN A 545 33.16 -4.74 10.51
N LYS A 546 32.01 -5.33 10.19
CA LYS A 546 31.60 -5.58 8.80
C LYS A 546 31.27 -4.29 8.07
N MET A 547 30.52 -3.39 8.71
CA MET A 547 30.21 -2.05 8.22
C MET A 547 31.48 -1.26 7.86
N GLU A 548 32.46 -1.21 8.76
CA GLU A 548 33.74 -0.53 8.49
C GLU A 548 34.50 -1.17 7.32
N GLN A 549 34.50 -2.51 7.22
CA GLN A 549 35.13 -3.21 6.11
C GLN A 549 34.48 -2.83 4.77
N MET A 550 33.15 -2.74 4.74
CA MET A 550 32.39 -2.38 3.54
C MET A 550 32.60 -0.92 3.14
N LEU A 551 32.68 0.01 4.10
CA LEU A 551 33.03 1.40 3.85
C LEU A 551 34.46 1.52 3.29
N LYS A 552 35.43 0.83 3.89
CA LYS A 552 36.83 0.82 3.44
C LYS A 552 37.00 0.31 2.02
N ASN A 553 36.21 -0.70 1.66
CA ASN A 553 36.26 -1.33 0.34
C ASN A 553 35.38 -0.62 -0.71
N GLY A 554 34.67 0.46 -0.35
CA GLY A 554 33.76 1.17 -1.26
C GLY A 554 32.55 0.34 -1.69
N ILE A 555 32.13 -0.64 -0.88
CA ILE A 555 30.93 -1.46 -1.12
C ILE A 555 29.67 -0.67 -0.76
N ILE A 556 29.75 0.15 0.29
CA ILE A 556 28.74 1.13 0.68
C ILE A 556 29.40 2.51 0.70
N ASP A 557 28.64 3.53 0.29
CA ASP A 557 29.09 4.92 0.21
C ASP A 557 28.94 5.66 1.55
N ALA A 558 27.98 5.24 2.37
CA ALA A 558 27.78 5.67 3.76
C ALA A 558 27.12 4.56 4.58
N SER A 559 27.11 4.72 5.90
CA SER A 559 26.39 3.80 6.79
C SER A 559 25.55 4.52 7.82
N VAL A 560 24.45 3.90 8.24
CA VAL A 560 23.57 4.33 9.33
C VAL A 560 23.62 3.28 10.46
N THR A 561 23.79 3.71 11.71
CA THR A 561 23.83 2.81 12.87
C THR A 561 23.23 3.47 14.11
N LEU A 562 22.67 2.67 15.01
CA LEU A 562 22.01 3.16 16.24
C LEU A 562 23.01 3.54 17.34
N HIS A 563 24.22 3.02 17.25
CA HIS A 563 25.32 3.34 18.14
C HIS A 563 26.64 3.20 17.39
N TYR A 564 27.57 4.13 17.64
CA TYR A 564 28.93 4.04 17.14
C TYR A 564 29.82 4.93 18.01
N ASN A 565 31.00 4.43 18.35
CA ASN A 565 31.93 5.16 19.20
C ASN A 565 32.86 6.02 18.35
N PHE A 566 32.61 7.33 18.36
CA PHE A 566 33.52 8.29 17.76
C PHE A 566 34.63 8.70 18.73
N PRO A 567 35.89 8.79 18.29
CA PRO A 567 36.95 9.42 19.08
C PRO A 567 36.67 10.91 19.29
N ILE A 568 37.30 11.50 20.32
CA ILE A 568 37.31 12.95 20.51
C ILE A 568 37.87 13.63 19.24
N GLY A 569 37.21 14.72 18.84
CA GLY A 569 37.49 15.40 17.57
C GLY A 569 36.49 15.04 16.45
N ILE A 570 35.43 14.29 16.77
CA ILE A 570 34.34 13.99 15.85
C ILE A 570 33.00 14.26 16.55
N ALA A 571 32.10 14.94 15.84
CA ALA A 571 30.75 15.25 16.30
C ALA A 571 29.72 15.12 15.15
N THR A 572 28.46 14.82 15.48
CA THR A 572 27.42 14.49 14.48
C THR A 572 26.53 15.67 14.13
N VAL A 573 26.22 15.88 12.85
CA VAL A 573 25.37 17.00 12.38
C VAL A 573 23.94 16.53 12.06
N GLY A 574 23.01 16.71 12.98
CA GLY A 574 21.63 16.22 12.85
C GLY A 574 20.75 17.08 11.95
N ARG A 575 19.67 16.50 11.41
CA ARG A 575 18.66 17.22 10.61
C ARG A 575 17.28 16.99 11.18
N VAL A 576 16.59 18.09 11.48
CA VAL A 576 15.27 18.11 12.11
C VAL A 576 14.26 18.80 11.20
N THR A 577 12.99 18.43 11.39
CA THR A 577 11.85 19.19 10.86
C THR A 577 11.27 19.98 12.03
N THR A 578 11.19 21.30 11.88
CA THR A 578 10.66 22.20 12.90
C THR A 578 9.13 22.16 12.92
N PRO A 579 8.46 22.62 13.99
CA PRO A 579 7.00 22.72 14.03
C PRO A 579 6.38 23.57 12.91
N ASN A 580 7.14 24.51 12.34
CA ASN A 580 6.72 25.30 11.19
C ASN A 580 6.83 24.56 9.84
N GLY A 581 7.29 23.31 9.84
CA GLY A 581 7.48 22.48 8.65
C GLY A 581 8.81 22.69 7.94
N GLU A 582 9.59 23.69 8.33
CA GLU A 582 10.93 23.96 7.80
C GLU A 582 11.95 22.94 8.29
N GLU A 583 12.95 22.63 7.47
CA GLU A 583 14.05 21.76 7.83
C GLU A 583 15.27 22.57 8.27
N MET A 584 15.97 22.08 9.29
CA MET A 584 17.11 22.77 9.89
C MET A 584 18.18 21.76 10.31
N LEU A 585 19.45 22.11 10.10
CA LEU A 585 20.59 21.34 10.61
C LEU A 585 20.95 21.81 12.02
N ILE A 586 21.13 20.85 12.92
CA ILE A 586 21.71 21.07 14.24
C ILE A 586 23.19 20.75 14.14
N SER A 587 24.05 21.75 14.36
CA SER A 587 25.48 21.67 14.12
C SER A 587 26.17 20.54 14.90
N THR A 588 25.61 20.14 16.05
CA THR A 588 26.04 18.96 16.78
C THR A 588 24.91 18.34 17.59
N THR A 589 24.76 17.01 17.54
CA THR A 589 23.75 16.25 18.31
C THR A 589 24.34 15.19 19.25
N THR A 590 25.56 14.72 18.95
CA THR A 590 26.38 13.87 19.84
C THR A 590 27.86 13.99 19.45
N GLY A 591 28.76 13.53 20.32
CA GLY A 591 30.21 13.67 20.17
C GLY A 591 30.72 15.06 20.55
N THR A 592 32.03 15.28 20.42
CA THR A 592 32.64 16.59 20.67
C THR A 592 33.87 16.81 19.78
N MET A 593 33.95 18.00 19.19
CA MET A 593 35.07 18.41 18.33
C MET A 593 36.29 18.88 19.13
N SER A 594 36.08 19.47 20.31
CA SER A 594 37.14 19.93 21.21
C SER A 594 36.71 19.76 22.67
N SER A 595 37.69 19.73 23.58
CA SER A 595 37.46 19.88 25.02
C SER A 595 37.12 21.32 25.43
N HIS A 596 37.40 22.30 24.57
CA HIS A 596 37.11 23.71 24.81
C HIS A 596 35.80 24.12 24.14
N LYS A 597 34.86 24.68 24.92
CA LYS A 597 33.47 24.94 24.49
C LYS A 597 33.37 25.87 23.27
N VAL A 598 34.07 27.01 23.30
CA VAL A 598 34.01 28.03 22.23
C VAL A 598 34.63 27.51 20.92
N GLU A 599 35.77 26.81 21.04
CA GLU A 599 36.39 26.12 19.91
C GLU A 599 35.44 25.07 19.33
N ALA A 600 34.84 24.23 20.18
CA ALA A 600 33.88 23.23 19.75
C ALA A 600 32.70 23.85 19.00
N LEU A 601 32.07 24.93 19.51
CA LEU A 601 30.99 25.63 18.83
C LEU A 601 31.40 26.15 17.44
N THR A 602 32.62 26.69 17.33
CA THR A 602 33.16 27.20 16.06
C THR A 602 33.37 26.07 15.05
N LEU A 603 33.96 24.95 15.48
CA LEU A 603 34.17 23.77 14.64
C LEU A 603 32.84 23.11 14.24
N ASN A 604 31.85 23.12 15.12
CA ASN A 604 30.50 22.64 14.85
C ASN A 604 29.84 23.49 13.75
N ALA A 605 30.00 24.82 13.77
CA ALA A 605 29.49 25.70 12.73
C ALA A 605 30.06 25.35 11.33
N ILE A 606 31.38 25.15 11.25
CA ILE A 606 32.07 24.73 10.01
C ILE A 606 31.53 23.38 9.53
N SER A 607 31.32 22.43 10.45
CA SER A 607 30.77 21.11 10.15
C SER A 607 29.33 21.18 9.64
N GLY A 608 28.52 22.05 10.22
CA GLY A 608 27.16 22.34 9.77
C GLY A 608 27.12 22.92 8.36
N ILE A 609 27.96 23.93 8.07
CA ILE A 609 28.10 24.54 6.74
C ILE A 609 28.51 23.49 5.70
N ALA A 610 29.52 22.67 6.01
CA ALA A 610 29.99 21.61 5.13
C ALA A 610 28.88 20.60 4.81
N THR A 611 28.09 20.24 5.82
CA THR A 611 26.97 19.30 5.69
C THR A 611 25.85 19.90 4.84
N ALA A 612 25.46 21.15 5.09
CA ALA A 612 24.48 21.88 4.29
C ALA A 612 24.87 21.95 2.80
N LYS A 613 26.13 22.29 2.52
CA LYS A 613 26.69 22.31 1.17
C LYS A 613 26.72 20.93 0.50
N SER A 614 26.84 19.85 1.29
CA SER A 614 26.82 18.48 0.75
C SER A 614 25.41 18.05 0.32
N ILE A 615 24.36 18.58 0.95
CA ILE A 615 22.97 18.26 0.61
C ILE A 615 22.33 19.26 -0.37
N GLY A 616 23.11 20.21 -0.89
CA GLY A 616 22.69 21.12 -1.96
C GLY A 616 22.39 22.56 -1.55
N ILE A 617 22.63 22.94 -0.29
CA ILE A 617 22.49 24.33 0.16
C ILE A 617 23.82 25.04 -0.06
N GLU A 618 23.96 25.73 -1.19
CA GLU A 618 25.26 26.32 -1.61
C GLU A 618 25.77 27.41 -0.64
N ASN A 619 24.86 28.27 -0.17
CA ASN A 619 25.16 29.40 0.72
C ASN A 619 24.28 29.32 1.98
N PRO A 620 24.58 28.38 2.90
CA PRO A 620 23.73 28.14 4.07
C PRO A 620 23.81 29.31 5.05
N THR A 621 22.66 29.68 5.59
CA THR A 621 22.54 30.64 6.68
C THR A 621 22.89 30.00 8.02
N VAL A 622 23.61 30.74 8.85
CA VAL A 622 24.14 30.27 10.14
C VAL A 622 23.55 31.11 11.26
N GLY A 623 22.89 30.44 12.21
CA GLY A 623 22.40 31.05 13.45
C GLY A 623 23.01 30.36 14.66
N ILE A 624 23.42 31.12 15.67
CA ILE A 624 24.05 30.57 16.88
C ILE A 624 23.05 30.61 18.02
N LEU A 625 22.69 29.45 18.55
CA LEU A 625 21.77 29.39 19.69
C LEU A 625 22.33 30.17 20.87
N ASN A 626 21.48 30.94 21.56
CA ASN A 626 21.92 31.75 22.69
C ASN A 626 22.23 30.87 23.92
N ILE A 627 23.45 30.32 23.95
CA ILE A 627 24.02 29.50 25.01
C ILE A 627 25.41 30.04 25.40
N GLU A 628 25.99 29.47 26.45
CA GLU A 628 27.31 29.88 26.92
C GLU A 628 28.39 29.69 25.83
N GLY A 629 29.15 30.76 25.56
CA GLY A 629 30.15 30.79 24.49
C GLY A 629 29.62 31.21 23.11
N ALA A 630 28.32 31.46 22.95
CA ALA A 630 27.71 31.84 21.67
C ALA A 630 28.24 33.18 21.14
N ARG A 631 28.46 34.17 22.01
CA ARG A 631 28.98 35.48 21.62
C ARG A 631 30.44 35.40 21.17
N GLU A 632 31.25 34.63 21.86
CA GLU A 632 32.65 34.39 21.49
C GLU A 632 32.75 33.62 20.18
N CYS A 633 31.91 32.59 20.00
CA CYS A 633 31.77 31.88 18.73
C CYS A 633 31.38 32.83 17.60
N LYS A 634 30.39 33.72 17.82
CA LYS A 634 29.98 34.73 16.83
C LYS A 634 31.15 35.63 16.42
N LYS A 635 31.90 36.15 17.39
CA LYS A 635 33.08 37.00 17.14
C LYS A 635 34.16 36.27 16.34
N ILE A 636 34.38 34.97 16.60
CA ILE A 636 35.33 34.15 15.83
C ILE A 636 34.84 34.01 14.38
N LEU A 637 33.56 33.67 14.19
CA LEU A 637 32.97 33.51 12.86
C LEU A 637 32.97 34.82 12.06
N GLU A 638 32.67 35.96 12.67
CA GLU A 638 32.78 37.29 12.02
C GLU A 638 34.21 37.63 11.60
N LYS A 639 35.21 37.29 12.41
CA LYS A 639 36.63 37.47 12.03
C LYS A 639 37.03 36.54 10.87
N LEU A 640 36.53 35.31 10.85
CA LEU A 640 36.77 34.38 9.75
C LEU A 640 36.15 34.89 8.44
N ASP A 641 34.92 35.41 8.51
CA ASP A 641 34.25 36.08 7.38
C ASP A 641 35.07 37.24 6.84
N GLY A 642 35.53 38.15 7.71
CA GLY A 642 36.43 39.25 7.35
C GLY A 642 37.78 38.81 6.78
N ASN A 643 38.25 37.61 7.13
CA ASN A 643 39.51 37.03 6.66
C ASN A 643 39.37 36.13 5.42
N GLY A 644 38.21 36.16 4.75
CA GLY A 644 38.00 35.48 3.46
C GLY A 644 37.44 34.06 3.55
N TYR A 645 36.84 33.67 4.68
CA TYR A 645 35.99 32.49 4.80
C TYR A 645 34.52 32.94 4.94
N PRO A 646 33.76 33.10 3.84
CA PRO A 646 32.47 33.77 3.87
C PRO A 646 31.43 33.04 4.73
N ILE A 647 30.72 33.79 5.57
CA ILE A 647 29.64 33.29 6.45
C ILE A 647 28.38 34.13 6.25
N HIS A 648 27.28 33.45 5.92
CA HIS A 648 25.97 34.08 5.81
C HIS A 648 25.24 33.93 7.15
N PHE A 649 25.15 34.98 7.95
CA PHE A 649 24.39 34.92 9.20
C PHE A 649 22.88 34.98 8.93
N ALA A 650 22.12 34.14 9.63
CA ALA A 650 20.67 34.25 9.67
C ALA A 650 20.23 35.46 10.51
N GLU A 651 19.09 36.07 10.17
CA GLU A 651 18.49 37.15 10.96
C GLU A 651 17.42 36.57 11.90
N SER A 652 17.60 36.76 13.21
CA SER A 652 16.58 36.38 14.19
C SER A 652 15.26 37.12 13.95
N ILE A 653 14.14 36.48 14.27
CA ILE A 653 12.78 37.06 14.16
C ILE A 653 12.65 38.33 15.03
N ARG A 654 13.49 38.46 16.08
CA ARG A 654 13.70 39.74 16.76
C ARG A 654 14.85 40.50 16.08
N PRO A 655 14.59 41.68 15.47
CA PRO A 655 15.58 42.41 14.67
C PRO A 655 16.89 42.76 15.41
N GLU A 656 16.84 42.92 16.73
CA GLU A 656 17.96 43.40 17.54
C GLU A 656 19.00 42.31 17.88
N SER A 657 18.70 41.02 17.67
CA SER A 657 19.58 39.91 18.10
C SER A 657 20.55 39.39 17.02
N GLY A 658 20.40 39.84 15.76
CA GLY A 658 21.26 39.44 14.63
C GLY A 658 21.41 37.92 14.49
N GLY A 659 22.64 37.45 14.28
CA GLY A 659 22.98 36.01 14.16
C GLY A 659 22.88 35.17 15.43
N ILE A 660 22.43 35.74 16.57
CA ILE A 660 22.14 35.00 17.81
C ILE A 660 20.67 34.60 17.84
N MET A 661 20.41 33.30 17.95
CA MET A 661 19.09 32.67 17.86
C MET A 661 18.50 32.39 19.24
N ARG A 662 17.19 32.57 19.38
CA ARG A 662 16.39 32.24 20.57
C ARG A 662 15.52 31.01 20.31
N GLY A 663 14.83 30.53 21.34
CA GLY A 663 13.95 29.36 21.22
C GLY A 663 12.90 29.48 20.12
N ASN A 664 12.31 30.67 19.91
CA ASN A 664 11.34 30.87 18.83
C ASN A 664 11.96 30.72 17.43
N ASP A 665 13.21 31.17 17.24
CA ASP A 665 13.91 31.04 15.97
C ASP A 665 14.19 29.57 15.64
N VAL A 666 14.49 28.75 16.66
CA VAL A 666 14.63 27.29 16.54
C VAL A 666 13.32 26.64 16.10
N LEU A 667 12.18 27.03 16.68
CA LEU A 667 10.87 26.44 16.35
C LEU A 667 10.35 26.85 14.97
N ASN A 668 10.79 28.00 14.46
CA ASN A 668 10.44 28.47 13.12
C ASN A 668 11.39 27.97 12.03
N GLY A 669 12.56 27.43 12.39
CA GLY A 669 13.57 26.99 11.43
C GLY A 669 14.26 28.16 10.73
N VAL A 670 14.60 29.22 11.49
CA VAL A 670 15.15 30.46 10.93
C VAL A 670 16.49 30.26 10.21
N PRO A 671 17.51 29.60 10.79
CA PRO A 671 18.75 29.30 10.07
C PRO A 671 18.69 27.95 9.36
N ASP A 672 19.47 27.80 8.28
CA ASP A 672 19.78 26.48 7.69
C ASP A 672 20.62 25.65 8.67
N VAL A 673 21.55 26.30 9.38
CA VAL A 673 22.45 25.69 10.37
C VAL A 673 22.31 26.39 11.72
N LEU A 674 21.77 25.69 12.70
CA LEU A 674 21.73 26.11 14.09
C LEU A 674 22.96 25.60 14.85
N VAL A 675 23.80 26.53 15.31
CA VAL A 675 25.01 26.24 16.07
C VAL A 675 24.70 26.08 17.56
N CYS A 676 25.04 24.92 18.12
CA CYS A 676 24.93 24.64 19.55
C CYS A 676 25.95 23.60 20.04
N ASP A 677 26.04 23.45 21.37
CA ASP A 677 26.82 22.39 21.99
C ASP A 677 26.08 21.04 21.94
N SER A 678 26.82 19.96 22.16
CA SER A 678 26.30 18.60 21.98
C SER A 678 25.18 18.23 22.95
N LEU A 679 25.19 18.74 24.18
CA LEU A 679 24.13 18.43 25.15
C LEU A 679 22.84 19.11 24.73
N THR A 680 22.93 20.40 24.38
CA THR A 680 21.77 21.16 23.91
C THR A 680 21.22 20.57 22.61
N GLY A 681 22.07 20.26 21.65
CA GLY A 681 21.66 19.63 20.40
C GLY A 681 21.01 18.25 20.59
N ASN A 682 21.48 17.44 21.55
CA ASN A 682 20.86 16.16 21.91
C ASN A 682 19.43 16.33 22.44
N VAL A 683 19.20 17.35 23.27
CA VAL A 683 17.87 17.66 23.79
C VAL A 683 16.96 18.15 22.67
N LEU A 684 17.44 19.08 21.84
CA LEU A 684 16.65 19.65 20.74
C LEU A 684 16.21 18.58 19.74
N ILE A 685 17.11 17.70 19.30
CA ILE A 685 16.74 16.65 18.34
C ILE A 685 15.70 15.70 18.93
N LYS A 686 15.85 15.28 20.19
CA LYS A 686 14.87 14.40 20.86
C LYS A 686 13.50 15.05 20.97
N VAL A 687 13.45 16.30 21.42
CA VAL A 687 12.18 17.04 21.56
C VAL A 687 11.50 17.17 20.22
N LEU A 688 12.21 17.64 19.18
CA LEU A 688 11.63 17.87 17.86
C LEU A 688 11.22 16.56 17.17
N SER A 689 12.00 15.49 17.33
CA SER A 689 11.72 14.21 16.66
C SER A 689 10.63 13.37 17.32
N SER A 690 10.32 13.59 18.61
CA SER A 690 9.39 12.76 19.39
C SER A 690 8.26 13.54 20.07
N PHE A 691 8.09 14.83 19.73
CA PHE A 691 7.07 15.70 20.35
C PHE A 691 5.65 15.10 20.29
N THR A 692 5.29 14.48 19.17
CA THR A 692 3.95 13.87 18.96
C THR A 692 3.77 12.52 19.66
N THR A 693 4.81 11.95 20.26
CA THR A 693 4.77 10.64 20.94
C THR A 693 5.09 10.73 22.42
N SER A 694 5.15 11.95 22.96
CA SER A 694 5.53 12.20 24.36
C SER A 694 6.91 11.63 24.72
N GLY A 695 7.87 11.65 23.78
CA GLY A 695 9.23 11.15 24.02
C GLY A 695 9.40 9.64 23.88
N ARG A 696 8.34 8.88 23.59
CA ARG A 696 8.38 7.41 23.57
C ARG A 696 9.00 6.82 22.31
N LYS A 697 8.89 7.50 21.16
CA LYS A 697 9.36 7.05 19.84
C LYS A 697 9.61 8.25 18.93
N GLU A 698 10.77 8.32 18.30
CA GLU A 698 11.02 9.38 17.30
C GLU A 698 10.26 9.05 16.01
N THR A 699 9.42 9.98 15.55
CA THR A 699 8.57 9.84 14.36
C THR A 699 8.78 10.93 13.30
N PHE A 700 9.52 11.99 13.63
CA PHE A 700 9.84 13.11 12.75
C PHE A 700 11.36 13.38 12.69
N GLY A 701 11.85 13.94 11.58
CA GLY A 701 13.26 14.25 11.37
C GLY A 701 14.07 13.14 10.68
N HIS A 702 15.39 13.30 10.65
CA HIS A 702 16.33 12.49 9.84
C HIS A 702 17.46 11.86 10.67
N GLY A 703 17.29 11.78 12.00
CA GLY A 703 18.31 11.24 12.89
C GLY A 703 19.46 12.21 13.17
N TYR A 704 20.48 11.70 13.86
CA TYR A 704 21.55 12.47 14.48
C TYR A 704 22.65 12.86 13.50
N GLY A 705 22.64 12.25 12.30
CA GLY A 705 23.44 12.67 11.16
C GLY A 705 24.88 12.16 11.15
N PRO A 706 25.72 12.64 10.21
CA PRO A 706 27.06 12.13 9.98
C PRO A 706 28.03 12.60 11.08
N GLY A 707 28.87 11.70 11.58
CA GLY A 707 30.02 12.06 12.40
C GLY A 707 31.14 12.67 11.56
N LEU A 708 31.37 13.97 11.70
CA LEU A 708 32.42 14.71 10.98
C LEU A 708 33.53 15.14 11.92
N GLY A 709 34.74 15.26 11.39
CA GLY A 709 35.95 15.63 12.12
C GLY A 709 37.19 15.33 11.28
N GLU A 710 38.34 15.86 11.69
CA GLU A 710 39.58 15.76 10.88
C GLU A 710 40.11 14.33 10.72
N LYS A 711 39.64 13.41 11.58
CA LYS A 711 40.01 11.98 11.55
C LYS A 711 38.92 11.11 10.90
N THR A 712 37.87 11.71 10.34
CA THR A 712 36.78 10.97 9.70
C THR A 712 37.20 10.50 8.32
N ASN A 713 37.23 9.18 8.13
CA ASN A 713 37.56 8.56 6.83
C ASN A 713 36.32 8.19 6.01
N TYR A 714 35.19 7.92 6.67
CA TYR A 714 33.95 7.45 6.03
C TYR A 714 32.71 8.04 6.72
N PRO A 715 31.62 8.32 5.98
CA PRO A 715 30.46 8.96 6.53
C PRO A 715 29.58 7.94 7.28
N VAL A 716 29.65 7.97 8.60
CA VAL A 716 28.84 7.13 9.51
C VAL A 716 27.80 8.00 10.19
N PHE A 717 26.53 7.63 10.03
CA PHE A 717 25.35 8.32 10.53
C PHE A 717 24.80 7.66 11.77
N ILE A 718 24.37 8.48 12.73
CA ILE A 718 23.81 8.00 14.00
C ILE A 718 22.29 8.12 14.03
N LEU A 719 21.66 7.09 14.58
CA LEU A 719 20.24 7.03 14.94
C LEU A 719 20.09 6.83 16.46
N SER A 720 18.92 7.17 16.98
CA SER A 720 18.54 6.75 18.33
C SER A 720 18.07 5.30 18.31
N ARG A 721 18.25 4.58 19.41
CA ARG A 721 17.64 3.25 19.59
C ARG A 721 16.11 3.31 19.61
N ALA A 722 15.57 4.48 19.93
CA ALA A 722 14.15 4.80 19.93
C ALA A 722 13.66 5.45 18.62
N SER A 723 14.43 5.35 17.53
CA SER A 723 13.99 5.83 16.22
C SER A 723 12.96 4.91 15.57
N GLY A 724 11.84 5.48 15.12
CA GLY A 724 10.85 4.77 14.33
C GLY A 724 11.19 4.72 12.85
N SER A 725 10.56 3.79 12.13
CA SER A 725 10.75 3.53 10.70
C SER A 725 10.70 4.79 9.79
N PRO A 726 9.84 5.81 10.01
CA PRO A 726 9.91 7.05 9.23
C PRO A 726 11.24 7.81 9.40
N VAL A 727 11.75 7.91 10.62
CA VAL A 727 13.03 8.59 10.93
C VAL A 727 14.21 7.80 10.38
N ILE A 728 14.16 6.47 10.48
CA ILE A 728 15.16 5.57 9.92
C ILE A 728 15.23 5.75 8.39
N ALA A 729 14.08 5.80 7.71
CA ALA A 729 14.03 6.01 6.27
C ALA A 729 14.65 7.35 5.86
N ASN A 730 14.25 8.42 6.56
CA ASN A 730 14.77 9.77 6.35
C ASN A 730 16.28 9.84 6.62
N ALA A 731 16.80 9.14 7.63
CA ALA A 731 18.23 9.09 7.93
C ALA A 731 19.06 8.41 6.83
N ILE A 732 18.51 7.37 6.20
CA ILE A 732 19.15 6.70 5.05
C ILE A 732 19.17 7.63 3.83
N GLU A 733 18.07 8.34 3.56
CA GLU A 733 18.03 9.34 2.48
C GLU A 733 19.00 10.50 2.74
N TYR A 734 19.10 10.96 3.98
CA TYR A 734 20.07 11.97 4.39
C TYR A 734 21.52 11.48 4.22
N ALA A 735 21.80 10.23 4.59
CA ALA A 735 23.10 9.59 4.36
C ALA A 735 23.46 9.53 2.87
N ALA A 736 22.48 9.19 2.03
CA ALA A 736 22.64 9.15 0.59
C ALA A 736 22.92 10.53 -0.02
N GLN A 737 22.22 11.58 0.42
CA GLN A 737 22.46 12.96 -0.03
C GLN A 737 23.88 13.41 0.31
N CYS A 738 24.30 13.22 1.55
CA CYS A 738 25.65 13.56 2.02
C CYS A 738 26.74 12.75 1.31
N ALA A 739 26.52 11.46 1.05
CA ALA A 739 27.44 10.61 0.31
C ALA A 739 27.61 11.11 -1.13
N LYS A 740 26.49 11.37 -1.82
CA LYS A 740 26.47 11.92 -3.18
C LYS A 740 27.15 13.29 -3.27
N GLY A 741 26.96 14.14 -2.24
CA GLY A 741 27.61 15.44 -2.10
C GLY A 741 29.06 15.40 -1.61
N ASN A 742 29.58 14.21 -1.29
CA ASN A 742 30.90 13.98 -0.75
C ASN A 742 31.19 14.82 0.51
N VAL A 743 30.36 14.64 1.54
CA VAL A 743 30.37 15.42 2.79
C VAL A 743 31.75 15.50 3.46
N ILE A 744 32.55 14.44 3.41
CA ILE A 744 33.91 14.44 3.98
C ILE A 744 34.81 15.42 3.24
N LYS A 745 34.81 15.35 1.90
CA LYS A 745 35.60 16.27 1.08
C LYS A 745 35.13 17.72 1.23
N LYS A 746 33.82 17.94 1.39
CA LYS A 746 33.28 19.27 1.71
C LYS A 746 33.80 19.76 3.05
N PHE A 747 33.73 18.93 4.09
CA PHE A 747 34.26 19.25 5.41
C PHE A 747 35.76 19.59 5.38
N GLU A 748 36.58 18.77 4.72
CA GLU A 748 38.01 19.07 4.51
C GLU A 748 38.22 20.40 3.78
N GLY A 749 37.40 20.69 2.78
CA GLY A 749 37.42 21.94 2.02
C GLY A 749 37.13 23.17 2.89
N GLU A 750 36.03 23.12 3.65
CA GLU A 750 35.63 24.20 4.56
C GLU A 750 36.66 24.37 5.70
N MET A 751 37.15 23.27 6.28
CA MET A 751 38.17 23.31 7.34
C MET A 751 39.48 23.92 6.83
N ASN A 752 39.94 23.54 5.64
CA ASN A 752 41.12 24.14 5.03
C ASN A 752 40.92 25.63 4.70
N ALA A 753 39.71 26.03 4.29
CA ALA A 753 39.39 27.43 4.04
C ALA A 753 39.41 28.24 5.34
N ALA A 754 38.78 27.73 6.41
CA ALA A 754 38.82 28.36 7.73
C ALA A 754 40.24 28.47 8.29
N LYS A 755 41.08 27.42 8.14
CA LYS A 755 42.50 27.47 8.54
C LYS A 755 43.28 28.52 7.76
N ARG A 756 43.06 28.67 6.45
CA ARG A 756 43.67 29.74 5.64
C ARG A 756 43.23 31.13 6.09
N ALA A 757 42.00 31.26 6.60
CA ALA A 757 41.47 32.49 7.19
C ALA A 757 41.95 32.73 8.65
N GLY A 758 42.81 31.86 9.19
CA GLY A 758 43.44 32.05 10.50
C GLY A 758 42.70 31.42 11.69
N LEU A 759 41.84 30.42 11.47
CA LEU A 759 41.03 29.75 12.51
C LEU A 759 41.75 29.54 13.85
N GLN A 760 42.92 28.89 13.83
CA GLN A 760 43.63 28.54 15.06
C GLN A 760 44.08 29.78 15.85
N THR A 761 44.68 30.75 15.15
CA THR A 761 45.14 32.00 15.77
C THR A 761 43.98 32.81 16.32
N ILE A 762 42.84 32.88 15.62
CA ILE A 762 41.67 33.62 16.08
C ILE A 762 41.07 33.01 17.35
N ILE A 763 41.02 31.67 17.43
CA ILE A 763 40.54 30.95 18.60
C ILE A 763 41.45 31.22 19.79
N GLU A 764 42.77 31.07 19.62
CA GLU A 764 43.76 31.32 20.67
C GLU A 764 43.69 32.76 21.20
N ASP A 765 43.62 33.75 20.31
CA ASP A 765 43.51 35.18 20.68
C ASP A 765 42.28 35.46 21.54
N ILE A 766 41.12 34.89 21.19
CA ILE A 766 39.85 35.12 21.90
C ILE A 766 39.82 34.35 23.23
N SER A 767 40.40 33.15 23.28
CA SER A 767 40.54 32.37 24.51
C SER A 767 41.49 33.03 25.51
N GLU A 768 42.66 33.53 25.09
CA GLU A 768 43.59 34.25 25.97
C GLU A 768 43.01 35.56 26.52
N THR A 769 42.18 36.24 25.73
CA THR A 769 41.49 37.47 26.16
C THR A 769 40.45 37.18 27.25
N LYS A 770 39.86 35.97 27.27
CA LYS A 770 38.90 35.52 28.29
C LYS A 770 39.60 35.09 29.59
N GLU A 771 40.68 34.30 29.50
CA GLU A 771 41.45 33.89 30.70
C GLU A 771 42.05 35.09 31.44
N LYS A 772 42.49 36.14 30.73
CA LYS A 772 42.93 37.41 31.33
C LYS A 772 41.82 38.24 31.98
N LYS A 773 40.55 38.03 31.60
CA LYS A 773 39.38 38.69 32.22
C LYS A 773 38.86 37.94 33.44
N GLU A 774 38.83 36.60 33.41
CA GLU A 774 38.37 35.77 34.55
C GLU A 774 39.37 35.74 35.72
N THR A 775 40.67 35.92 35.47
CA THR A 775 41.71 35.94 36.53
C THR A 775 41.77 37.24 37.34
N ASN A 776 41.00 38.27 36.98
CA ASN A 776 41.00 39.59 37.64
C ASN A 776 39.72 39.91 38.43
N GLY A 777 38.81 38.95 38.63
CA GLY A 777 37.55 39.19 39.35
C GLY A 777 37.71 39.24 40.87
N GLU A 778 37.92 40.43 41.44
CA GLU A 778 37.60 40.68 42.85
C GLU A 778 36.07 40.71 43.03
N GLU A 779 35.53 39.92 43.97
CA GLU A 779 34.12 39.98 44.35
C GLU A 779 33.81 41.35 44.96
N VAL A 780 33.03 42.16 44.24
CA VAL A 780 32.67 43.52 44.64
C VAL A 780 31.56 43.46 45.70
N ALA A 781 31.78 44.13 46.84
CA ALA A 781 30.82 44.16 47.93
C ALA A 781 29.50 44.85 47.51
N ARG A 782 28.37 44.15 47.74
CA ARG A 782 27.03 44.65 47.42
C ARG A 782 26.71 45.95 48.17
N PRO A 783 26.25 47.03 47.51
CA PRO A 783 25.84 48.28 48.16
C PRO A 783 24.70 48.09 49.16
N PRO A 784 24.44 49.06 50.07
CA PRO A 784 23.31 49.00 51.00
C PRO A 784 21.97 48.82 50.28
N LYS A 785 21.10 47.98 50.83
CA LYS A 785 19.81 47.63 50.22
C LYS A 785 18.92 48.86 50.00
N LYS A 786 18.44 49.03 48.77
CA LYS A 786 17.39 49.98 48.36
C LYS A 786 16.14 49.22 47.90
N GLU A 787 14.97 49.88 47.95
CA GLU A 787 13.78 49.33 47.29
C GLU A 787 13.93 49.45 45.78
N VAL A 788 13.71 48.35 45.07
CA VAL A 788 13.83 48.27 43.62
C VAL A 788 12.44 48.22 43.01
N THR A 789 12.12 49.19 42.16
CA THR A 789 10.77 49.38 41.59
C THR A 789 10.78 49.42 40.06
N GLU A 790 11.96 49.59 39.45
CA GLU A 790 12.13 49.69 38.01
C GLU A 790 12.90 48.48 37.47
N GLU A 791 12.48 47.99 36.29
CA GLU A 791 13.09 46.85 35.61
C GLU A 791 13.85 47.33 34.36
N ILE A 792 15.11 46.89 34.24
CA ILE A 792 15.91 47.03 33.02
C ILE A 792 15.93 45.68 32.31
N GLU A 793 15.23 45.62 31.19
CA GLU A 793 15.17 44.47 30.29
C GLU A 793 16.35 44.45 29.30
N GLY A 794 16.58 43.32 28.63
CA GLY A 794 17.59 43.18 27.57
C GLY A 794 18.90 42.52 28.00
N ILE A 795 19.03 42.21 29.30
CA ILE A 795 20.22 41.55 29.86
C ILE A 795 20.17 40.05 29.53
N ASP A 796 21.32 39.48 29.19
CA ASP A 796 21.45 38.04 28.98
C ASP A 796 21.47 37.30 30.33
N VAL A 797 20.76 36.17 30.43
CA VAL A 797 20.69 35.36 31.66
C VAL A 797 22.06 34.94 32.16
N LEU A 798 23.00 34.71 31.23
CA LEU A 798 24.36 34.28 31.56
C LEU A 798 25.26 35.42 32.03
N ARG A 799 24.82 36.68 31.89
CA ARG A 799 25.58 37.89 32.26
C ARG A 799 24.89 38.69 33.36
N ILE A 800 23.83 38.16 33.97
CA ILE A 800 23.12 38.87 35.03
C ILE A 800 24.01 39.12 36.25
N GLU A 801 24.90 38.18 36.58
CA GLU A 801 25.86 38.36 37.67
C GLU A 801 26.94 39.39 37.32
N GLU A 802 27.43 39.42 36.08
CA GLU A 802 28.36 40.44 35.59
C GLU A 802 27.71 41.85 35.63
N ALA A 803 26.44 41.95 35.23
CA ALA A 803 25.68 43.18 35.31
C ALA A 803 25.49 43.65 36.76
N LEU A 804 25.16 42.73 37.67
CA LEU A 804 25.05 43.05 39.09
C LEU A 804 26.40 43.49 39.67
N GLN A 805 27.50 42.81 39.35
CA GLN A 805 28.83 43.19 39.82
C GLN A 805 29.28 44.55 39.26
N ALA A 806 29.00 44.84 38.00
CA ALA A 806 29.30 46.13 37.39
C ALA A 806 28.53 47.27 38.07
N LEU A 807 27.24 47.04 38.37
CA LEU A 807 26.40 48.01 39.08
C LEU A 807 26.84 48.18 40.54
N TRP A 808 27.16 47.09 41.23
CA TRP A 808 27.69 47.14 42.60
C TRP A 808 29.04 47.87 42.66
N SER A 809 29.89 47.71 41.64
CA SER A 809 31.16 48.45 41.52
C SER A 809 30.96 49.94 41.33
N ALA A 810 29.86 50.32 40.67
CA ALA A 810 29.45 51.72 40.52
C ALA A 810 28.66 52.25 41.73
N GLY A 811 28.48 51.45 42.78
CA GLY A 811 27.75 51.83 43.99
C GLY A 811 26.21 51.78 43.85
N ILE A 812 25.69 51.22 42.76
CA ILE A 812 24.26 51.12 42.48
C ILE A 812 23.73 49.81 43.08
N TYR A 813 22.71 49.91 43.93
CA TYR A 813 22.05 48.72 44.45
C TYR A 813 21.11 48.14 43.40
N ALA A 814 21.42 46.90 43.00
CA ALA A 814 20.65 46.17 42.00
C ALA A 814 20.34 44.74 42.50
N GLU A 815 19.20 44.20 42.07
CA GLU A 815 18.82 42.81 42.28
C GLU A 815 18.49 42.15 40.93
N SER A 816 18.76 40.85 40.78
CA SER A 816 18.28 40.07 39.64
C SER A 816 16.79 39.78 39.79
N GLY A 817 16.01 40.01 38.74
CA GLY A 817 14.60 39.65 38.65
C GLY A 817 14.29 38.83 37.41
N MET A 818 13.02 38.40 37.30
CA MET A 818 12.51 37.68 36.13
C MET A 818 11.27 38.40 35.60
N GLY A 819 11.42 39.14 34.50
CA GLY A 819 10.34 39.86 33.84
C GLY A 819 9.58 38.98 32.84
N CYS A 820 8.49 39.51 32.28
CA CYS A 820 7.66 38.78 31.30
C CYS A 820 8.39 38.43 29.99
N THR A 821 9.53 39.06 29.72
CA THR A 821 10.30 38.96 28.46
C THR A 821 11.68 38.33 28.63
N GLY A 822 12.12 38.05 29.86
CA GLY A 822 13.45 37.51 30.18
C GLY A 822 13.97 37.94 31.56
N PRO A 823 15.21 37.60 31.89
CA PRO A 823 15.88 38.10 33.09
C PRO A 823 16.01 39.63 33.03
N VAL A 824 15.77 40.28 34.17
CA VAL A 824 15.84 41.75 34.31
C VAL A 824 16.75 42.11 35.45
N VAL A 825 17.32 43.31 35.40
CA VAL A 825 17.94 43.91 36.59
C VAL A 825 16.96 44.92 37.18
N MET A 826 16.65 44.72 38.46
CA MET A 826 15.76 45.58 39.23
C MET A 826 16.59 46.61 39.99
N VAL A 827 16.25 47.89 39.83
CA VAL A 827 16.91 49.03 40.47
C VAL A 827 15.89 50.01 41.06
N ALA A 828 16.36 50.91 41.93
CA ALA A 828 15.53 52.03 42.41
C ALA A 828 15.22 53.00 41.26
N GLU A 829 14.09 53.70 41.34
CA GLU A 829 13.63 54.61 40.27
C GLU A 829 14.67 55.68 39.93
N GLU A 830 15.34 56.23 40.95
CA GLU A 830 16.38 57.24 40.79
C GLU A 830 17.68 56.71 40.13
N ASP A 831 17.92 55.40 40.16
CA ASP A 831 19.13 54.77 39.62
C ASP A 831 18.92 54.26 38.18
N LYS A 832 17.71 54.37 37.62
CA LYS A 832 17.30 53.77 36.33
C LYS A 832 18.13 54.25 35.13
N GLU A 833 18.29 55.56 34.95
CA GLU A 833 19.03 56.11 33.81
C GLU A 833 20.53 55.78 33.90
N ALA A 834 21.13 55.95 35.08
CA ALA A 834 22.54 55.62 35.31
C ALA A 834 22.84 54.13 35.11
N THR A 835 21.90 53.26 35.53
CA THR A 835 21.98 51.81 35.29
C THR A 835 21.97 51.51 33.80
N ARG A 836 21.09 52.15 33.02
CA ARG A 836 21.00 51.92 31.58
C ARG A 836 22.26 52.37 30.85
N GLU A 837 22.74 53.59 31.11
CA GLU A 837 23.98 54.10 30.50
C GLU A 837 25.18 53.22 30.81
N LEU A 838 25.33 52.76 32.06
CA LEU A 838 26.45 51.92 32.46
C LEU A 838 26.39 50.53 31.81
N LEU A 839 25.20 49.93 31.72
CA LEU A 839 25.04 48.63 31.08
C LEU A 839 25.24 48.72 29.55
N GLU A 840 24.84 49.82 28.90
CA GLU A 840 25.14 50.08 27.49
C GLU A 840 26.65 50.30 27.28
N GLU A 841 27.32 51.09 28.12
CA GLU A 841 28.78 51.32 28.06
C GLU A 841 29.58 50.00 28.20
N LYS A 842 29.07 49.08 29.02
CA LYS A 842 29.69 47.76 29.27
C LYS A 842 29.24 46.68 28.28
N GLU A 843 28.45 47.03 27.26
CA GLU A 843 27.87 46.11 26.28
C GLU A 843 27.08 44.96 26.92
N LEU A 844 26.40 45.23 28.04
CA LEU A 844 25.63 44.27 28.83
C LEU A 844 24.13 44.25 28.48
N ILE A 845 23.61 45.32 27.88
CA ILE A 845 22.28 45.42 27.25
C ILE A 845 22.38 45.91 25.81
#